data_AF-A0A174ZVF0-F1
#
_entry.id   AF-A0A174ZVF0-F1
#
_cell.length_a   1.000
_cell.length_b   1.000
_cell.length_c   1.000
_cell.angle_alpha   90.00
_cell.angle_beta   90.00
_cell.angle_gamma   90.00
#
_symmetry.space_group_name_H-M   'P 1'
#
loop_
_entity.id
_entity.type
_entity.pdbx_description
1 polymer ?
#
loop_
_entity_poly.entity_id
_entity_poly.type
_entity_poly.pdbx_seq_one_letter_code
_entity_poly.pdbx_strand_id
1 'polypeptide(L)'
;MKKSGFKSLLKKIKPYAVPGIITGLVMIVILILKGIWPFGSSRIDYFDNMQQVAPLYAHLWDFMHGKASIWFDWYTGLGTNVSMSISAFSMITPFNLLLYFVPRSYILESISIITLVKMIFMSVAMYALINKKYNNLVYGLKVMFSCMYAFCGYVILYGSCFTPWMDIVAFFPILIMAYDRMLETGKKMLYICMIALCFIINYYLSAMSLIYIFLICGIRMVVMQERKQWKETAWNVGIGTIAGIGLSAFVLVPVFAQLSSSQRGGASKGLLSQYAGWITSSIVTDGAMAALQRWMMLYGLAFVIAVIIMGMKIYKSDRKQLIYSVAMLVVALGPVLMEATNLMWHFGSYNGYTLRNGYLISFTLICIAAGMAEKMFADIPLKGAFYRRQTAVVVVIGAVYVMIYNILPINNEMLAMAFFIMIFAIMFAVYMFMLIRKKEFNCKTVILVIALELFIGAYALIGPPKFYTYEDYQIGDYVQYANDAADSLDIEESATDRIVNPDISLNANYPLILRRGALSSFTAALEDDTQSYAKRWGYSKYFLWLLDSGGTVFSNAVLHVTQAVNINELDSALYTLEKKEGDYSLYNTNYNLPFGFCVDSSFSKLDMTNVDWITYHNRMYKAMTGDKETFVTRIYPQAETAGNIKSMTINVGSRSAIYMNIADVKKPNADANASKLESSIHVYVNGEAVVVPTLGDVNNTAYFTDYNNNLLYLGIFEDEDVQIKIEYDKPKYMNQSKMTIGLLNMEKMDKLCEDFADKQTDVSYTNNTLTVKINSDGTKDYALIPVIKSANWTVTLDGKTVKTKEIAGLFTGVQVHEGENTLVFTFVPKGRNAGLLITLVTLLITVLCLVINYKRTINVPVWAKYCAQYIYIGLFAIVVAAMFVVPVISTIPAAIYHIIRILLK
;
A
#
# COMPACT_ATOMS: atom_id res chain seq x y z
N MET A 1 28.45 27.93 28.15
CA MET A 1 28.59 26.46 28.30
C MET A 1 30.06 26.05 28.24
N LYS A 2 30.62 25.48 29.31
CA LYS A 2 32.07 25.17 29.43
C LYS A 2 32.51 24.11 28.40
N LYS A 3 33.62 24.36 27.69
CA LYS A 3 34.24 23.47 26.68
C LYS A 3 34.47 22.00 27.17
N SER A 4 34.55 21.74 28.48
CA SER A 4 34.71 20.38 29.02
C SER A 4 33.43 19.54 28.96
N GLY A 5 32.25 20.14 29.12
CA GLY A 5 30.96 19.45 29.03
C GLY A 5 30.65 18.98 27.61
N PHE A 6 30.97 19.81 26.61
CA PHE A 6 30.79 19.48 25.20
C PHE A 6 31.72 18.33 24.74
N LYS A 7 33.00 18.36 25.13
CA LYS A 7 33.94 17.25 24.84
C LYS A 7 33.51 15.94 25.51
N SER A 8 33.00 15.98 26.74
CA SER A 8 32.47 14.81 27.42
C SER A 8 31.22 14.25 26.75
N LEU A 9 30.33 15.11 26.27
CA LEU A 9 29.12 14.72 25.55
C LEU A 9 29.48 14.09 24.20
N LEU A 10 30.37 14.72 23.43
CA LEU A 10 30.90 14.19 22.17
C LEU A 10 31.51 12.79 22.34
N LYS A 11 32.25 12.56 23.42
CA LYS A 11 32.84 11.23 23.71
C LYS A 11 31.78 10.15 23.95
N LYS A 12 30.61 10.52 24.49
CA LYS A 12 29.48 9.60 24.69
C LYS A 12 28.65 9.37 23.42
N ILE A 13 28.52 10.38 22.56
CA ILE A 13 27.73 10.30 21.31
C ILE A 13 28.53 9.60 20.20
N LYS A 14 29.84 9.82 20.11
CA LYS A 14 30.70 9.30 19.04
C LYS A 14 30.49 7.81 18.74
N PRO A 15 30.42 6.89 19.73
CA PRO A 15 30.22 5.46 19.45
C PRO A 15 28.90 5.16 18.75
N TYR A 16 27.84 5.92 19.03
CA TYR A 16 26.51 5.78 18.43
C TYR A 16 26.43 6.36 17.02
N ALA A 17 27.22 7.39 16.73
CA ALA A 17 27.21 8.04 15.42
C ALA A 17 27.91 7.21 14.33
N VAL A 18 28.94 6.43 14.69
CA VAL A 18 29.73 5.64 13.73
C VAL A 18 28.91 4.70 12.84
N PRO A 19 28.02 3.82 13.36
CA PRO A 19 27.19 2.99 12.49
C PRO A 19 26.31 3.82 11.55
N GLY A 20 25.74 4.92 12.04
CA GLY A 20 24.96 5.85 11.23
C GLY A 20 25.76 6.48 10.10
N ILE A 21 26.99 6.93 10.37
CA ILE A 21 27.90 7.50 9.36
C ILE A 21 28.27 6.44 8.32
N ILE A 22 28.59 5.21 8.74
CA ILE A 22 28.92 4.12 7.81
C ILE A 22 27.72 3.83 6.89
N THR A 23 26.53 3.67 7.47
CA THR A 23 25.30 3.43 6.70
C THR A 23 25.01 4.59 5.74
N GLY A 24 25.12 5.84 6.19
CA GLY A 24 24.94 7.01 5.34
C GLY A 24 25.93 7.09 4.19
N LEU A 25 27.23 6.83 4.44
CA LEU A 25 28.26 6.83 3.39
C LEU A 25 28.02 5.74 2.36
N VAL A 26 27.67 4.52 2.78
CA VAL A 26 27.34 3.43 1.85
C VAL A 26 26.13 3.83 1.01
N MET A 27 25.07 4.34 1.61
CA MET A 27 23.88 4.81 0.87
C MET A 27 24.23 5.90 -0.15
N ILE A 28 24.99 6.92 0.25
CA ILE A 28 25.42 7.99 -0.67
C ILE A 28 26.20 7.42 -1.86
N VAL A 29 27.14 6.50 -1.60
CA VAL A 29 27.89 5.84 -2.68
C VAL A 29 26.95 5.08 -3.61
N ILE A 30 25.96 4.34 -3.08
CA ILE A 30 24.98 3.63 -3.92
C ILE A 30 24.15 4.61 -4.77
N LEU A 31 23.65 5.70 -4.18
CA LEU A 31 22.89 6.70 -4.91
C LEU A 31 23.72 7.34 -6.03
N ILE A 32 25.00 7.65 -5.79
CA ILE A 32 25.92 8.15 -6.82
C ILE A 32 26.15 7.11 -7.92
N LEU A 33 26.48 5.86 -7.55
CA LEU A 33 26.81 4.81 -8.52
C LEU A 33 25.62 4.43 -9.41
N LYS A 34 24.39 4.53 -8.88
CA LYS A 34 23.16 4.26 -9.62
C LYS A 34 22.55 5.51 -10.26
N GLY A 35 23.17 6.68 -10.11
CA GLY A 35 22.64 7.95 -10.63
C GLY A 35 21.26 8.30 -10.05
N ILE A 36 20.96 7.89 -8.82
CA ILE A 36 19.69 8.15 -8.16
C ILE A 36 19.69 9.57 -7.59
N TRP A 37 18.56 10.28 -7.71
CA TRP A 37 18.39 11.62 -7.14
C TRP A 37 18.84 11.66 -5.65
N PRO A 38 19.57 12.70 -5.22
CA PRO A 38 19.90 13.95 -5.93
C PRO A 38 21.16 13.90 -6.79
N PHE A 39 21.82 12.74 -6.94
CA PHE A 39 23.10 12.64 -7.65
C PHE A 39 22.96 12.30 -9.14
N GLY A 40 21.75 11.98 -9.61
CA GLY A 40 21.41 11.80 -11.01
C GLY A 40 19.91 11.85 -11.24
N SER A 41 19.47 11.47 -12.45
CA SER A 41 18.06 11.52 -12.88
C SER A 41 17.27 10.24 -12.59
N SER A 42 17.93 9.18 -12.12
CA SER A 42 17.26 7.93 -11.80
C SER A 42 16.53 8.02 -10.46
N ARG A 43 15.56 7.12 -10.28
CA ARG A 43 14.73 7.05 -9.08
C ARG A 43 15.10 5.86 -8.19
N ILE A 44 14.74 5.97 -6.90
CA ILE A 44 14.88 4.85 -5.94
C ILE A 44 13.66 3.94 -5.94
N ASP A 45 12.51 4.42 -6.40
CA ASP A 45 11.22 3.75 -6.27
C ASP A 45 10.93 2.75 -7.40
N TYR A 46 10.19 1.71 -7.02
CA TYR A 46 9.48 0.81 -7.92
C TYR A 46 8.23 0.23 -7.22
N PHE A 47 7.30 -0.39 -7.95
CA PHE A 47 5.99 -0.83 -7.42
C PHE A 47 5.19 0.29 -6.70
N ASP A 48 4.56 -0.02 -5.56
CA ASP A 48 3.60 0.79 -4.82
C ASP A 48 4.15 2.15 -4.37
N ASN A 49 5.48 2.33 -4.30
CA ASN A 49 6.08 3.59 -3.90
C ASN A 49 5.65 4.77 -4.80
N MET A 50 5.68 4.60 -6.13
CA MET A 50 5.27 5.68 -7.04
C MET A 50 3.75 5.76 -7.19
N GLN A 51 3.03 4.63 -7.08
CA GLN A 51 1.61 4.55 -7.43
C GLN A 51 0.69 4.94 -6.28
N GLN A 52 1.15 4.70 -5.04
CA GLN A 52 0.36 4.93 -3.84
C GLN A 52 1.12 5.78 -2.82
N VAL A 53 2.39 5.47 -2.52
CA VAL A 53 3.12 6.20 -1.46
C VAL A 53 3.34 7.66 -1.85
N ALA A 54 3.88 7.95 -3.04
CA ALA A 54 4.15 9.32 -3.48
C ALA A 54 2.86 10.17 -3.61
N PRO A 55 1.77 9.70 -4.25
CA PRO A 55 0.50 10.43 -4.28
C PRO A 55 -0.10 10.67 -2.88
N LEU A 56 -0.06 9.69 -1.98
CA LEU A 56 -0.53 9.88 -0.60
C LEU A 56 0.40 10.79 0.22
N TYR A 57 1.70 10.85 -0.12
CA TYR A 57 2.64 11.79 0.48
C TYR A 57 2.42 13.22 -0.06
N ALA A 58 1.94 13.38 -1.30
CA ALA A 58 1.45 14.67 -1.81
C ALA A 58 0.23 15.15 -1.02
N HIS A 59 -0.74 14.26 -0.77
CA HIS A 59 -1.87 14.57 0.11
C HIS A 59 -1.42 14.90 1.55
N LEU A 60 -0.45 14.15 2.11
CA LEU A 60 0.12 14.46 3.43
C LEU A 60 0.79 15.85 3.44
N TRP A 61 1.54 16.18 2.38
CA TRP A 61 2.15 17.49 2.21
C TRP A 61 1.10 18.60 2.20
N ASP A 62 0.00 18.40 1.47
CA ASP A 62 -1.11 19.36 1.41
C ASP A 62 -1.76 19.54 2.80
N PHE A 63 -1.95 18.46 3.56
CA PHE A 63 -2.41 18.54 4.96
C PHE A 63 -1.44 19.34 5.84
N MET A 64 -0.13 19.06 5.75
CA MET A 64 0.89 19.75 6.54
C MET A 64 0.98 21.25 6.22
N HIS A 65 0.54 21.66 5.04
CA HIS A 65 0.45 23.05 4.60
C HIS A 65 -0.96 23.66 4.72
N GLY A 66 -1.89 22.97 5.39
CA GLY A 66 -3.24 23.48 5.67
C GLY A 66 -4.22 23.40 4.50
N LYS A 67 -3.85 22.74 3.39
CA LYS A 67 -4.63 22.64 2.15
C LYS A 67 -5.52 21.40 2.05
N ALA A 68 -5.30 20.40 2.91
CA ALA A 68 -6.10 19.17 2.93
C ALA A 68 -6.46 18.73 4.35
N SER A 69 -7.37 17.77 4.45
CA SER A 69 -7.70 17.09 5.71
C SER A 69 -6.89 15.81 5.80
N ILE A 70 -6.29 15.51 6.95
CA ILE A 70 -5.57 14.23 7.11
C ILE A 70 -6.47 13.00 6.99
N TRP A 71 -7.78 13.15 7.16
CA TRP A 71 -8.73 12.04 7.20
C TRP A 71 -9.50 11.83 5.89
N PHE A 72 -9.46 12.82 4.99
CA PHE A 72 -10.31 12.85 3.81
C PHE A 72 -9.64 13.59 2.67
N ASP A 73 -9.78 13.05 1.46
CA ASP A 73 -9.29 13.65 0.23
C ASP A 73 -10.45 13.88 -0.75
N TRP A 74 -10.52 15.06 -1.35
CA TRP A 74 -11.55 15.42 -2.34
C TRP A 74 -11.25 14.89 -3.74
N TYR A 75 -9.97 14.71 -4.07
CA TYR A 75 -9.52 14.60 -5.45
C TYR A 75 -9.66 13.18 -6.00
N THR A 76 -9.47 12.16 -5.16
CA THR A 76 -9.53 10.76 -5.61
C THR A 76 -10.88 10.09 -5.30
N GLY A 77 -11.38 9.30 -6.24
CA GLY A 77 -12.50 8.38 -6.03
C GLY A 77 -13.83 9.06 -5.67
N LEU A 78 -14.11 10.24 -6.23
CA LEU A 78 -15.29 11.07 -5.89
C LEU A 78 -15.34 11.56 -4.43
N GLY A 79 -14.17 11.68 -3.79
CA GLY A 79 -14.05 12.03 -2.39
C GLY A 79 -13.89 10.78 -1.52
N THR A 80 -12.67 10.55 -1.03
CA THR A 80 -12.29 9.29 -0.39
C THR A 80 -11.90 9.50 1.07
N ASN A 81 -12.43 8.64 1.95
CA ASN A 81 -11.91 8.48 3.31
C ASN A 81 -10.45 7.98 3.24
N VAL A 82 -9.50 8.63 3.90
CA VAL A 82 -8.09 8.18 3.90
C VAL A 82 -7.61 7.72 5.28
N SER A 83 -8.53 7.48 6.23
CA SER A 83 -8.22 7.06 7.61
C SER A 83 -7.31 5.83 7.66
N MET A 84 -7.59 4.80 6.86
CA MET A 84 -6.77 3.59 6.74
C MET A 84 -5.39 3.92 6.18
N SER A 85 -5.32 4.82 5.19
CA SER A 85 -4.09 5.22 4.53
C SER A 85 -3.11 5.88 5.49
N ILE A 86 -3.60 6.66 6.47
CA ILE A 86 -2.78 7.29 7.52
C ILE A 86 -1.82 6.30 8.16
N SER A 87 -2.33 5.12 8.53
CA SER A 87 -1.54 4.09 9.22
C SER A 87 -0.92 3.10 8.24
N ALA A 88 -1.61 2.69 7.17
CA ALA A 88 -1.07 1.76 6.18
C ALA A 88 0.20 2.30 5.48
N PHE A 89 0.24 3.62 5.23
CA PHE A 89 1.32 4.32 4.54
C PHE A 89 2.19 5.19 5.48
N SER A 90 2.00 5.03 6.79
CA SER A 90 2.83 5.68 7.81
C SER A 90 2.93 7.19 7.66
N MET A 91 1.80 7.83 7.39
CA MET A 91 1.72 9.28 7.20
C MET A 91 2.12 10.03 8.48
N ILE A 92 1.67 9.56 9.65
CA ILE A 92 2.03 10.15 10.95
C ILE A 92 3.27 9.44 11.50
N THR A 93 4.45 9.88 11.04
CA THR A 93 5.75 9.39 11.52
C THR A 93 6.75 10.56 11.62
N PRO A 94 7.71 10.54 12.58
CA PRO A 94 8.73 11.58 12.67
C PRO A 94 9.56 11.78 11.40
N PHE A 95 9.70 10.74 10.57
CA PHE A 95 10.46 10.82 9.31
C PHE A 95 9.75 11.67 8.25
N ASN A 96 8.42 11.65 8.20
CA ASN A 96 7.65 12.38 7.20
C ASN A 96 7.53 13.87 7.53
N LEU A 97 7.98 14.31 8.72
CA LEU A 97 8.17 15.74 8.99
C LEU A 97 9.17 16.38 8.03
N LEU A 98 10.08 15.59 7.43
CA LEU A 98 10.99 16.07 6.39
C LEU A 98 10.26 16.55 5.15
N LEU A 99 9.10 15.97 4.82
CA LEU A 99 8.29 16.37 3.67
C LEU A 99 7.84 17.83 3.78
N TYR A 100 7.71 18.39 4.99
CA TYR A 100 7.39 19.80 5.18
C TYR A 100 8.36 20.74 4.46
N PHE A 101 9.63 20.34 4.35
CA PHE A 101 10.69 21.16 3.76
C PHE A 101 10.96 20.83 2.29
N VAL A 102 10.27 19.83 1.74
CA VAL A 102 10.45 19.39 0.35
C VAL A 102 9.44 20.14 -0.53
N PRO A 103 9.84 20.67 -1.70
CA PRO A 103 8.89 21.19 -2.68
C PRO A 103 7.88 20.09 -3.09
N ARG A 104 6.61 20.42 -3.23
CA ARG A 104 5.54 19.44 -3.52
C ARG A 104 5.83 18.59 -4.78
N SER A 105 6.41 19.18 -5.81
CA SER A 105 6.79 18.50 -7.07
C SER A 105 7.97 17.53 -6.94
N TYR A 106 8.73 17.58 -5.84
CA TYR A 106 9.87 16.68 -5.58
C TYR A 106 9.54 15.58 -4.56
N ILE A 107 8.27 15.36 -4.24
CA ILE A 107 7.87 14.37 -3.23
C ILE A 107 8.33 12.96 -3.62
N LEU A 108 8.17 12.56 -4.87
CA LEU A 108 8.62 11.25 -5.37
C LEU A 108 10.14 11.10 -5.22
N GLU A 109 10.92 12.07 -5.72
CA GLU A 109 12.38 12.08 -5.65
C GLU A 109 12.89 12.03 -4.21
N SER A 110 12.21 12.75 -3.31
CA SER A 110 12.61 12.86 -1.90
C SER A 110 12.57 11.53 -1.14
N ILE A 111 11.87 10.51 -1.66
CA ILE A 111 11.81 9.16 -1.09
C ILE A 111 13.22 8.58 -0.91
N SER A 112 14.17 8.90 -1.80
CA SER A 112 15.57 8.48 -1.70
C SER A 112 16.26 9.01 -0.43
N ILE A 113 16.05 10.29 -0.10
CA ILE A 113 16.59 10.94 1.09
C ILE A 113 15.89 10.44 2.34
N ILE A 114 14.57 10.27 2.30
CA ILE A 114 13.79 9.70 3.41
C ILE A 114 14.27 8.28 3.72
N THR A 115 14.50 7.45 2.70
CA THR A 115 15.04 6.09 2.83
C THR A 115 16.41 6.10 3.49
N LEU A 116 17.31 6.97 3.03
CA LEU A 116 18.64 7.16 3.62
C LEU A 116 18.56 7.53 5.11
N VAL A 117 17.70 8.48 5.49
CA VAL A 117 17.54 8.91 6.89
C VAL A 117 17.00 7.77 7.75
N LYS A 118 16.00 7.02 7.26
CA LYS A 118 15.44 5.86 7.96
C LYS A 118 16.52 4.80 8.21
N MET A 119 17.36 4.49 7.22
CA MET A 119 18.44 3.51 7.37
C MET A 119 19.54 3.95 8.35
N ILE A 120 19.92 5.24 8.33
CA ILE A 120 20.82 5.80 9.34
C ILE A 120 20.23 5.60 10.74
N PHE A 121 18.95 5.95 10.93
CA PHE A 121 18.29 5.77 12.22
C PHE A 121 18.24 4.29 12.65
N MET A 122 17.91 3.36 11.75
CA MET A 122 17.92 1.91 12.03
C MET A 122 19.26 1.46 12.61
N SER A 123 20.38 1.86 11.99
CA SER A 123 21.71 1.47 12.46
C SER A 123 22.03 2.06 13.84
N VAL A 124 21.65 3.31 14.10
CA VAL A 124 21.86 3.97 15.40
C VAL A 124 20.99 3.34 16.49
N ALA A 125 19.73 3.07 16.18
CA ALA A 125 18.78 2.43 17.09
C ALA A 125 19.21 1.00 17.45
N MET A 126 19.63 0.22 16.45
CA MET A 126 20.15 -1.14 16.67
C MET A 126 21.44 -1.12 17.49
N TYR A 127 22.34 -0.17 17.22
CA TYR A 127 23.55 -0.01 18.03
C TYR A 127 23.22 0.32 19.48
N ALA A 128 22.24 1.20 19.71
CA ALA A 128 21.82 1.55 21.07
C ALA A 128 21.30 0.32 21.84
N LEU A 129 20.53 -0.55 21.18
CA LEU A 129 20.06 -1.81 21.77
C LEU A 129 21.23 -2.75 22.07
N ILE A 130 22.06 -3.03 21.08
CA ILE A 130 23.18 -3.98 21.23
C ILE A 130 24.15 -3.48 22.29
N ASN A 131 24.49 -2.19 22.27
CA ASN A 131 25.42 -1.61 23.23
C ASN A 131 24.88 -1.66 24.67
N LYS A 132 23.57 -1.53 24.87
CA LYS A 132 22.93 -1.66 26.19
C LYS A 132 22.88 -3.11 26.67
N LYS A 133 22.58 -4.05 25.76
CA LYS A 133 22.27 -5.45 26.09
C LYS A 133 23.50 -6.35 26.18
N TYR A 134 24.51 -6.11 25.36
CA TYR A 134 25.70 -6.95 25.21
C TYR A 134 26.96 -6.13 25.53
N ASN A 135 27.19 -5.88 26.82
CA ASN A 135 28.24 -4.98 27.29
C ASN A 135 29.65 -5.48 26.98
N ASN A 136 29.86 -6.80 26.99
CA ASN A 136 31.17 -7.42 26.76
C ASN A 136 31.48 -7.62 25.28
N LEU A 137 30.50 -7.39 24.40
CA LEU A 137 30.70 -7.49 22.96
C LEU A 137 31.68 -6.42 22.47
N VAL A 138 32.67 -6.84 21.68
CA VAL A 138 33.67 -5.93 21.10
C VAL A 138 33.00 -4.86 20.24
N TYR A 139 33.51 -3.63 20.33
CA TYR A 139 32.91 -2.46 19.67
C TYR A 139 32.69 -2.66 18.16
N GLY A 140 33.65 -3.27 17.47
CA GLY A 140 33.55 -3.55 16.04
C GLY A 140 32.32 -4.41 15.69
N LEU A 141 32.00 -5.44 16.47
CA LEU A 141 30.81 -6.26 16.26
C LEU A 141 29.52 -5.51 16.56
N LYS A 142 29.51 -4.65 17.59
CA LYS A 142 28.35 -3.79 17.87
C LYS A 142 28.02 -2.93 16.64
N VAL A 143 29.02 -2.28 16.06
CA VAL A 143 28.85 -1.46 14.85
C VAL A 143 28.43 -2.31 13.65
N MET A 144 29.10 -3.44 13.39
CA MET A 144 28.81 -4.30 12.25
C MET A 144 27.38 -4.86 12.29
N PHE A 145 26.97 -5.46 13.41
CA PHE A 145 25.62 -6.00 13.55
C PHE A 145 24.53 -4.94 13.39
N SER A 146 24.83 -3.69 13.77
CA SER A 146 23.92 -2.57 13.57
C SER A 146 23.81 -2.17 12.09
N CYS A 147 24.92 -2.18 11.35
CA CYS A 147 24.91 -1.94 9.91
C CYS A 147 24.22 -3.09 9.17
N MET A 148 24.45 -4.35 9.57
CA MET A 148 23.79 -5.54 9.00
C MET A 148 22.28 -5.49 9.20
N TYR A 149 21.78 -4.90 10.29
CA TYR A 149 20.34 -4.68 10.47
C TYR A 149 19.78 -3.64 9.49
N ALA A 150 20.50 -2.53 9.30
CA ALA A 150 20.09 -1.46 8.37
C ALA A 150 20.16 -1.91 6.89
N PHE A 151 21.07 -2.81 6.54
CA PHE A 151 21.20 -3.39 5.19
C PHE A 151 20.69 -4.84 5.11
N CYS A 152 19.81 -5.25 6.02
CA CYS A 152 19.29 -6.60 5.98
C CYS A 152 18.41 -6.80 4.74
N GLY A 153 18.27 -8.06 4.30
CA GLY A 153 17.50 -8.41 3.11
C GLY A 153 16.11 -7.78 3.03
N TYR A 154 15.40 -7.68 4.16
CA TYR A 154 14.10 -7.00 4.23
C TYR A 154 14.18 -5.52 3.81
N VAL A 155 15.14 -4.78 4.37
CA VAL A 155 15.26 -3.33 4.15
C VAL A 155 15.68 -3.03 2.72
N ILE A 156 16.69 -3.73 2.21
CA ILE A 156 17.20 -3.47 0.85
C ILE A 156 16.21 -3.93 -0.23
N LEU A 157 15.34 -4.90 0.06
CA LEU A 157 14.35 -5.39 -0.90
C LEU A 157 13.06 -4.56 -0.88
N TYR A 158 12.54 -4.19 0.30
CA TYR A 158 11.26 -3.51 0.41
C TYR A 158 11.36 -2.00 0.61
N GLY A 159 12.52 -1.46 1.00
CA GLY A 159 12.68 -0.02 1.18
C GLY A 159 12.44 0.79 -0.09
N SER A 160 12.82 0.21 -1.24
CA SER A 160 12.61 0.77 -2.58
C SER A 160 11.21 0.50 -3.15
N CYS A 161 10.53 -0.54 -2.68
CA CYS A 161 9.17 -0.89 -3.12
C CYS A 161 8.06 -0.19 -2.33
N PHE A 162 8.26 -0.07 -1.02
CA PHE A 162 7.25 0.41 -0.06
C PHE A 162 7.96 1.00 1.17
N THR A 163 8.43 2.23 1.03
CA THR A 163 9.19 2.96 2.06
C THR A 163 8.47 3.15 3.41
N PRO A 164 7.12 3.17 3.52
CA PRO A 164 6.46 3.27 4.83
C PRO A 164 6.78 2.13 5.81
N TRP A 165 7.02 0.91 5.33
CA TRP A 165 7.31 -0.22 6.23
C TRP A 165 8.60 -0.03 7.02
N MET A 166 9.55 0.72 6.48
CA MET A 166 10.81 1.05 7.13
C MET A 166 10.62 1.79 8.45
N ASP A 167 9.50 2.48 8.67
CA ASP A 167 9.27 3.25 9.90
C ASP A 167 9.23 2.36 11.14
N ILE A 168 8.47 1.27 11.10
CA ILE A 168 8.43 0.31 12.21
C ILE A 168 9.78 -0.36 12.39
N VAL A 169 10.46 -0.72 11.29
CA VAL A 169 11.81 -1.33 11.34
C VAL A 169 12.80 -0.39 12.04
N ALA A 170 12.75 0.91 11.75
CA ALA A 170 13.59 1.92 12.37
C ALA A 170 13.35 2.02 13.89
N PHE A 171 12.08 2.00 14.33
CA PHE A 171 11.73 2.10 15.75
C PHE A 171 11.80 0.78 16.52
N PHE A 172 11.84 -0.36 15.84
CA PHE A 172 11.74 -1.68 16.45
C PHE A 172 12.85 -1.96 17.50
N PRO A 173 14.14 -1.64 17.27
CA PRO A 173 15.16 -1.80 18.30
C PRO A 173 14.87 -1.01 19.58
N ILE A 174 14.31 0.21 19.44
CA ILE A 174 13.94 1.07 20.58
C ILE A 174 12.73 0.50 21.30
N LEU A 175 11.75 -0.06 20.57
CA LEU A 175 10.61 -0.76 21.16
C LEU A 175 11.07 -1.95 22.01
N ILE A 176 12.03 -2.75 21.52
CA ILE A 176 12.60 -3.87 22.30
C ILE A 176 13.43 -3.37 23.49
N MET A 177 14.18 -2.26 23.35
CA MET A 177 14.85 -1.62 24.50
C MET A 177 13.85 -1.16 25.58
N ALA A 178 12.69 -0.64 25.16
CA ALA A 178 11.62 -0.20 26.05
C ALA A 178 10.97 -1.39 26.77
N TYR A 179 10.72 -2.47 26.05
CA TYR A 179 10.25 -3.74 26.59
C TYR A 179 11.25 -4.33 27.61
N ASP A 180 12.53 -4.44 27.26
CA ASP A 180 13.56 -4.97 28.18
C ASP A 180 13.69 -4.10 29.43
N ARG A 181 13.70 -2.76 29.28
CA ARG A 181 13.71 -1.83 30.43
C ARG A 181 12.48 -2.01 31.32
N MET A 182 11.29 -2.20 30.74
CA MET A 182 10.08 -2.43 31.51
C MET A 182 10.17 -3.73 32.32
N LEU A 183 10.71 -4.80 31.75
CA LEU A 183 10.92 -6.05 32.48
C LEU A 183 11.97 -5.96 33.58
N GLU A 184 13.06 -5.22 33.34
CA GLU A 184 14.14 -5.01 34.30
C GLU A 184 13.72 -4.12 35.49
N THR A 185 12.95 -3.07 35.22
CA THR A 185 12.70 -1.99 36.20
C THR A 185 11.25 -1.89 36.67
N GLY A 186 10.32 -2.59 36.03
CA GLY A 186 8.88 -2.45 36.23
C GLY A 186 8.28 -1.14 35.68
N LYS A 187 9.10 -0.22 35.15
CA LYS A 187 8.68 1.08 34.61
C LYS A 187 8.10 0.93 33.20
N LYS A 188 6.80 1.16 33.06
CA LYS A 188 6.02 0.84 31.85
C LYS A 188 5.95 1.96 30.82
N MET A 189 6.18 3.21 31.21
CA MET A 189 5.88 4.37 30.35
C MET A 189 6.57 4.36 29.00
N LEU A 190 7.86 4.04 28.95
CA LEU A 190 8.58 4.00 27.68
C LEU A 190 7.99 2.93 26.75
N TYR A 191 7.60 1.77 27.29
CA TYR A 191 6.95 0.71 26.52
C TYR A 191 5.56 1.13 26.04
N ILE A 192 4.75 1.75 26.91
CA ILE A 192 3.43 2.29 26.58
C ILE A 192 3.53 3.30 25.42
N CYS A 193 4.45 4.28 25.52
CA CYS A 193 4.66 5.28 24.48
C CYS A 193 5.17 4.67 23.17
N MET A 194 6.07 3.67 23.22
CA MET A 194 6.56 3.01 22.01
C MET A 194 5.48 2.17 21.33
N ILE A 195 4.62 1.46 22.08
CA ILE A 195 3.47 0.75 21.50
C ILE A 195 2.51 1.74 20.84
N ALA A 196 2.18 2.83 21.52
CA ALA A 196 1.31 3.87 20.96
C ALA A 196 1.89 4.47 19.67
N LEU A 197 3.18 4.84 19.69
CA LEU A 197 3.89 5.38 18.52
C LEU A 197 3.87 4.39 17.35
N CYS A 198 4.21 3.12 17.59
CA CYS A 198 4.19 2.11 16.54
C CYS A 198 2.79 1.98 15.91
N PHE A 199 1.72 1.88 16.71
CA PHE A 199 0.36 1.75 16.16
C PHE A 199 -0.15 3.00 15.46
N ILE A 200 0.28 4.20 15.88
CA ILE A 200 0.01 5.45 15.13
C ILE A 200 0.70 5.40 13.77
N ILE A 201 1.98 4.99 13.74
CA ILE A 201 2.79 4.90 12.52
C ILE A 201 2.25 3.83 11.57
N ASN A 202 2.04 2.60 12.03
CA ASN A 202 1.60 1.52 11.15
C ASN A 202 0.91 0.39 11.92
N TYR A 203 -0.40 0.25 11.75
CA TYR A 203 -1.19 -0.74 12.48
C TYR A 203 -0.76 -2.17 12.14
N TYR A 204 -0.39 -2.41 10.88
CA TYR A 204 -0.15 -3.75 10.34
C TYR A 204 1.20 -4.31 10.81
N LEU A 205 2.30 -3.59 10.60
CA LEU A 205 3.63 -4.00 11.09
C LEU A 205 3.71 -3.95 12.63
N SER A 206 2.92 -3.07 13.28
CA SER A 206 2.84 -3.03 14.75
C SER A 206 2.14 -4.25 15.33
N ALA A 207 1.07 -4.73 14.69
CA ALA A 207 0.44 -5.99 15.08
C ALA A 207 1.43 -7.16 15.00
N MET A 208 2.23 -7.24 13.94
CA MET A 208 3.31 -8.23 13.83
C MET A 208 4.38 -8.05 14.93
N SER A 209 4.83 -6.82 15.18
CA SER A 209 5.75 -6.52 16.29
C SER A 209 5.19 -6.96 17.65
N LEU A 210 3.88 -6.78 17.87
CA LEU A 210 3.22 -7.17 19.11
C LEU A 210 3.14 -8.69 19.27
N ILE A 211 2.79 -9.43 18.21
CA ILE A 211 2.82 -10.90 18.20
C ILE A 211 4.24 -11.39 18.52
N TYR A 212 5.26 -10.77 17.94
CA TYR A 212 6.64 -11.09 18.28
C TYR A 212 6.95 -10.83 19.76
N ILE A 213 6.63 -9.64 20.29
CA ILE A 213 6.82 -9.33 21.72
C ILE A 213 6.10 -10.33 22.62
N PHE A 214 4.89 -10.74 22.24
CA PHE A 214 4.12 -11.76 22.94
C PHE A 214 4.85 -13.12 22.96
N LEU A 215 5.36 -13.57 21.81
CA LEU A 215 6.11 -14.82 21.69
C LEU A 215 7.42 -14.79 22.47
N ILE A 216 8.25 -13.74 22.33
CA ILE A 216 9.53 -13.65 23.03
C ILE A 216 9.34 -13.58 24.55
N CYS A 217 8.28 -12.90 25.01
CA CYS A 217 7.97 -12.79 26.42
C CYS A 217 7.51 -14.14 27.00
N GLY A 218 6.65 -14.87 26.28
CA GLY A 218 6.24 -16.22 26.68
C GLY A 218 7.42 -17.20 26.76
N ILE A 219 8.29 -17.20 25.74
CA ILE A 219 9.52 -18.02 25.72
C ILE A 219 10.43 -17.64 26.89
N ARG A 220 10.65 -16.33 27.14
CA ARG A 220 11.47 -15.85 28.26
C ARG A 220 10.89 -16.26 29.61
N MET A 221 9.58 -16.16 29.80
CA MET A 221 8.91 -16.59 31.03
C MET A 221 9.13 -18.09 31.27
N VAL A 222 8.84 -18.93 30.27
CA VAL A 222 8.88 -20.39 30.42
C VAL A 222 10.30 -20.93 30.57
N VAL A 223 11.27 -20.36 29.85
CA VAL A 223 12.64 -20.90 29.77
C VAL A 223 13.62 -20.20 30.72
N MET A 224 13.53 -18.88 30.86
CA MET A 224 14.56 -18.06 31.51
C MET A 224 14.16 -17.56 32.90
N GLN A 225 12.86 -17.44 33.21
CA GLN A 225 12.38 -16.89 34.48
C GLN A 225 11.90 -17.98 35.45
N GLU A 226 11.90 -17.63 36.75
CA GLU A 226 11.25 -18.43 37.77
C GLU A 226 9.72 -18.20 37.76
N ARG A 227 8.92 -19.23 38.06
CA ARG A 227 7.44 -19.14 38.07
C ARG A 227 6.88 -18.00 38.92
N LYS A 228 7.56 -17.62 40.00
CA LYS A 228 7.15 -16.52 40.88
C LYS A 228 7.16 -15.15 40.19
N GLN A 229 7.97 -14.98 39.14
CA GLN A 229 8.11 -13.76 38.36
C GLN A 229 7.03 -13.63 37.27
N TRP A 230 6.41 -14.75 36.86
CA TRP A 230 5.51 -14.80 35.71
C TRP A 230 4.32 -13.85 35.85
N LYS A 231 3.72 -13.78 37.04
CA LYS A 231 2.59 -12.89 37.32
C LYS A 231 2.91 -11.40 37.14
N GLU A 232 4.11 -10.98 37.51
CA GLU A 232 4.54 -9.58 37.32
C GLU A 232 4.86 -9.30 35.86
N THR A 233 5.56 -10.22 35.20
CA THR A 233 5.90 -10.13 33.77
C THR A 233 4.62 -10.02 32.92
N ALA A 234 3.68 -10.97 33.09
CA ALA A 234 2.42 -10.99 32.35
C ALA A 234 1.58 -9.74 32.59
N TRP A 235 1.49 -9.28 33.85
CA TRP A 235 0.79 -8.04 34.19
C TRP A 235 1.42 -6.82 33.51
N ASN A 236 2.74 -6.66 33.62
CA ASN A 236 3.44 -5.49 33.11
C ASN A 236 3.34 -5.38 31.58
N VAL A 237 3.54 -6.49 30.87
CA VAL A 237 3.41 -6.55 29.41
C VAL A 237 1.95 -6.34 29.00
N GLY A 238 1.00 -7.03 29.64
CA GLY A 238 -0.43 -6.91 29.32
C GLY A 238 -0.95 -5.48 29.48
N ILE A 239 -0.77 -4.88 30.66
CA ILE A 239 -1.29 -3.52 30.91
C ILE A 239 -0.53 -2.47 30.10
N GLY A 240 0.77 -2.65 29.88
CA GLY A 240 1.57 -1.75 29.06
C GLY A 240 1.12 -1.75 27.60
N THR A 241 0.81 -2.93 27.05
CA THR A 241 0.27 -3.08 25.70
C THR A 241 -1.12 -2.46 25.59
N ILE A 242 -2.03 -2.77 26.52
CA ILE A 242 -3.41 -2.23 26.50
C ILE A 242 -3.39 -0.70 26.58
N ALA A 243 -2.59 -0.12 27.48
CA ALA A 243 -2.46 1.33 27.58
C ALA A 243 -1.84 1.95 26.32
N GLY A 244 -0.83 1.32 25.72
CA GLY A 244 -0.24 1.78 24.45
C GLY A 244 -1.25 1.79 23.30
N ILE A 245 -2.01 0.71 23.13
CA ILE A 245 -3.08 0.61 22.13
C ILE A 245 -4.16 1.66 22.40
N GLY A 246 -4.58 1.83 23.66
CA GLY A 246 -5.55 2.84 24.08
C GLY A 246 -5.10 4.27 23.75
N LEU A 247 -3.81 4.60 23.90
CA LEU A 247 -3.26 5.91 23.52
C LEU A 247 -3.19 6.13 22.01
N SER A 248 -3.18 5.07 21.21
CA SER A 248 -3.24 5.14 19.74
C SER A 248 -4.67 5.08 19.17
N ALA A 249 -5.68 4.97 20.03
CA ALA A 249 -7.07 4.69 19.61
C ALA A 249 -7.66 5.77 18.70
N PHE A 250 -7.21 7.03 18.81
CA PHE A 250 -7.65 8.12 17.93
C PHE A 250 -7.30 7.89 16.45
N VAL A 251 -6.26 7.10 16.16
CA VAL A 251 -5.91 6.63 14.80
C VAL A 251 -6.52 5.26 14.55
N LEU A 252 -6.33 4.32 15.47
CA LEU A 252 -6.71 2.92 15.25
C LEU A 252 -8.21 2.73 15.03
N VAL A 253 -9.07 3.42 15.79
CA VAL A 253 -10.51 3.21 15.70
C VAL A 253 -11.04 3.64 14.32
N PRO A 254 -10.72 4.84 13.79
CA PRO A 254 -11.03 5.20 12.40
C PRO A 254 -10.44 4.23 11.36
N VAL A 255 -9.17 3.83 11.52
CA VAL A 255 -8.49 2.88 10.61
C VAL A 255 -9.27 1.58 10.53
N PHE A 256 -9.64 0.98 11.67
CA PHE A 256 -10.38 -0.28 11.69
C PHE A 256 -11.81 -0.12 11.18
N ALA A 257 -12.47 1.01 11.48
CA ALA A 257 -13.80 1.29 10.95
C ALA A 257 -13.79 1.36 9.42
N GLN A 258 -12.81 2.04 8.84
CA GLN A 258 -12.66 2.07 7.39
C GLN A 258 -12.26 0.71 6.82
N LEU A 259 -11.26 0.04 7.40
CA LEU A 259 -10.83 -1.28 6.93
C LEU A 259 -12.00 -2.27 6.86
N SER A 260 -12.90 -2.24 7.87
CA SER A 260 -14.08 -3.11 7.92
C SER A 260 -15.15 -2.82 6.86
N SER A 261 -15.17 -1.61 6.29
CA SER A 261 -16.10 -1.19 5.22
C SER A 261 -15.43 -1.10 3.85
N SER A 262 -14.11 -1.26 3.80
CA SER A 262 -13.33 -1.28 2.57
C SER A 262 -13.45 -2.61 1.84
N GLN A 263 -12.96 -2.63 0.61
CA GLN A 263 -12.79 -3.85 -0.20
C GLN A 263 -11.95 -4.95 0.47
N ARG A 264 -11.17 -4.61 1.50
CA ARG A 264 -10.36 -5.58 2.28
C ARG A 264 -11.09 -6.15 3.50
N GLY A 265 -12.25 -5.62 3.89
CA GLY A 265 -12.97 -5.95 5.13
C GLY A 265 -13.75 -7.27 5.13
N GLY A 266 -13.80 -8.00 4.01
CA GLY A 266 -14.75 -9.10 3.75
C GLY A 266 -14.43 -10.49 4.32
N ALA A 267 -13.81 -10.63 5.49
CA ALA A 267 -13.63 -11.95 6.11
C ALA A 267 -14.94 -12.47 6.75
N SER A 268 -15.91 -12.85 5.91
CA SER A 268 -17.23 -13.40 6.32
C SER A 268 -17.17 -14.80 6.93
N LYS A 269 -15.98 -15.41 6.96
CA LYS A 269 -15.73 -16.77 7.45
C LYS A 269 -15.34 -16.76 8.92
N GLY A 270 -15.91 -17.66 9.72
CA GLY A 270 -15.54 -17.81 11.14
C GLY A 270 -14.05 -18.14 11.34
N LEU A 271 -13.49 -17.78 12.50
CA LEU A 271 -12.05 -17.88 12.79
C LEU A 271 -11.44 -19.27 12.52
N LEU A 272 -12.16 -20.34 12.84
CA LEU A 272 -11.72 -21.72 12.56
C LEU A 272 -11.59 -22.01 11.06
N SER A 273 -12.54 -21.51 10.26
CA SER A 273 -12.51 -21.71 8.80
C SER A 273 -11.44 -20.86 8.12
N GLN A 274 -11.13 -19.67 8.65
CA GLN A 274 -9.99 -18.88 8.20
C GLN A 274 -8.68 -19.60 8.50
N TYR A 275 -8.51 -20.06 9.75
CA TYR A 275 -7.35 -20.83 10.16
C TYR A 275 -7.16 -22.09 9.31
N ALA A 276 -8.21 -22.88 9.09
CA ALA A 276 -8.16 -24.04 8.19
C ALA A 276 -7.75 -23.65 6.77
N GLY A 277 -8.25 -22.51 6.27
CA GLY A 277 -7.86 -21.95 4.97
C GLY A 277 -6.39 -21.59 4.89
N TRP A 278 -5.80 -21.00 5.94
CA TRP A 278 -4.37 -20.68 5.99
C TRP A 278 -3.49 -21.94 5.99
N ILE A 279 -3.95 -23.00 6.65
CA ILE A 279 -3.25 -24.29 6.63
C ILE A 279 -3.31 -24.92 5.23
N THR A 280 -4.47 -24.95 4.58
CA THR A 280 -4.64 -25.64 3.28
C THR A 280 -4.08 -24.87 2.08
N SER A 281 -4.09 -23.53 2.12
CA SER A 281 -3.53 -22.68 1.05
C SER A 281 -2.00 -22.79 0.92
N SER A 282 -1.31 -23.25 1.97
CA SER A 282 0.14 -23.50 1.96
C SER A 282 0.62 -24.59 0.97
N ILE A 283 -0.30 -25.29 0.29
CA ILE A 283 -0.04 -26.34 -0.70
C ILE A 283 0.12 -25.75 -2.13
N VAL A 284 -0.16 -24.45 -2.32
CA VAL A 284 -0.05 -23.77 -3.62
C VAL A 284 1.30 -23.04 -3.69
N THR A 285 2.05 -23.26 -4.78
CA THR A 285 3.37 -22.63 -4.98
C THR A 285 3.25 -21.12 -5.15
N ASP A 286 4.04 -20.40 -4.37
CA ASP A 286 4.41 -19.00 -4.63
C ASP A 286 5.13 -18.87 -5.97
N GLY A 287 4.84 -17.82 -6.75
CA GLY A 287 5.57 -17.50 -7.98
C GLY A 287 7.05 -17.18 -7.73
N ALA A 288 7.87 -17.12 -8.78
CA ALA A 288 9.32 -16.93 -8.68
C ALA A 288 9.73 -15.69 -7.86
N MET A 289 9.00 -14.58 -7.99
CA MET A 289 9.22 -13.37 -7.19
C MET A 289 9.01 -13.59 -5.69
N ALA A 290 7.93 -14.27 -5.31
CA ALA A 290 7.65 -14.54 -3.90
C ALA A 290 8.68 -15.52 -3.32
N ALA A 291 9.14 -16.50 -4.09
CA ALA A 291 10.27 -17.36 -3.69
C ALA A 291 11.56 -16.55 -3.50
N LEU A 292 11.92 -15.66 -4.44
CA LEU A 292 13.07 -14.76 -4.31
C LEU A 292 12.96 -13.91 -3.05
N GLN A 293 11.83 -13.22 -2.86
CA GLN A 293 11.55 -12.40 -1.68
C GLN A 293 11.71 -13.17 -0.37
N ARG A 294 11.20 -14.41 -0.31
CA ARG A 294 11.30 -15.29 0.85
C ARG A 294 12.75 -15.54 1.26
N TRP A 295 13.57 -15.99 0.32
CA TRP A 295 14.97 -16.34 0.58
C TRP A 295 15.85 -15.10 0.80
N MET A 296 15.51 -13.98 0.16
CA MET A 296 16.23 -12.72 0.36
C MET A 296 16.14 -12.20 1.79
N MET A 297 15.16 -12.63 2.61
CA MET A 297 15.13 -12.27 4.03
C MET A 297 16.35 -12.73 4.83
N LEU A 298 17.10 -13.72 4.32
CA LEU A 298 18.34 -14.21 4.94
C LEU A 298 19.60 -13.54 4.36
N TYR A 299 19.46 -12.70 3.34
CA TYR A 299 20.57 -12.02 2.70
C TYR A 299 21.29 -11.09 3.68
N GLY A 300 22.63 -11.05 3.60
CA GLY A 300 23.47 -10.26 4.50
C GLY A 300 23.60 -10.86 5.91
N LEU A 301 23.07 -12.06 6.17
CA LEU A 301 23.13 -12.73 7.48
C LEU A 301 24.06 -13.96 7.51
N ALA A 302 24.86 -14.20 6.47
CA ALA A 302 25.74 -15.36 6.40
C ALA A 302 26.71 -15.42 7.60
N PHE A 303 27.35 -14.30 7.94
CA PHE A 303 28.21 -14.20 9.12
C PHE A 303 27.45 -14.42 10.44
N VAL A 304 26.25 -13.86 10.56
CA VAL A 304 25.38 -14.00 11.75
C VAL A 304 25.03 -15.47 11.97
N ILE A 305 24.63 -16.19 10.91
CA ILE A 305 24.29 -17.61 10.98
C ILE A 305 25.52 -18.47 11.31
N ALA A 306 26.69 -18.16 10.74
CA ALA A 306 27.93 -18.85 11.07
C ALA A 306 28.31 -18.66 12.56
N VAL A 307 28.14 -17.46 13.10
CA VAL A 307 28.33 -17.17 14.54
C VAL A 307 27.35 -17.97 15.40
N ILE A 308 26.08 -18.07 15.00
CA ILE A 308 25.07 -18.83 15.75
C ILE A 308 25.43 -20.32 15.79
N ILE A 309 25.79 -20.93 14.65
CA ILE A 309 26.16 -22.36 14.58
C ILE A 309 27.37 -22.66 15.47
N MET A 310 28.41 -21.82 15.42
CA MET A 310 29.60 -21.98 16.26
C MET A 310 29.31 -21.68 17.74
N GLY A 311 28.49 -20.67 18.01
CA GLY A 311 28.05 -20.28 19.34
C GLY A 311 27.25 -21.39 20.04
N MET A 312 26.38 -22.11 19.33
CA MET A 312 25.65 -23.27 19.89
C MET A 312 26.60 -24.36 20.42
N LYS A 313 27.77 -24.56 19.79
CA LYS A 313 28.79 -25.51 20.29
C LYS A 313 29.41 -25.04 21.60
N ILE A 314 29.67 -23.73 21.72
CA ILE A 314 30.31 -23.11 22.89
C ILE A 314 29.34 -23.05 24.08
N TYR A 315 28.06 -22.74 23.82
CA TYR A 315 27.02 -22.64 24.85
C TYR A 315 26.31 -23.97 25.14
N LYS A 316 26.84 -25.11 24.66
CA LYS A 316 26.24 -26.44 24.87
C LYS A 316 26.03 -26.79 26.35
N SER A 317 26.85 -26.23 27.25
CA SER A 317 26.72 -26.41 28.70
C SER A 317 25.61 -25.57 29.34
N ASP A 318 25.19 -24.48 28.70
CA ASP A 318 24.08 -23.62 29.19
C ASP A 318 22.77 -24.02 28.51
N ARG A 319 22.16 -25.09 29.04
CA ARG A 319 20.94 -25.69 28.46
C ARG A 319 19.78 -24.69 28.34
N LYS A 320 19.60 -23.78 29.32
CA LYS A 320 18.51 -22.79 29.27
C LYS A 320 18.73 -21.80 28.13
N GLN A 321 19.95 -21.26 28.02
CA GLN A 321 20.29 -20.34 26.93
C GLN A 321 20.17 -21.00 25.55
N LEU A 322 20.54 -22.29 25.43
CA LEU A 322 20.41 -23.04 24.20
C LEU A 322 18.94 -23.24 23.81
N ILE A 323 18.08 -23.67 24.75
CA ILE A 323 16.64 -23.83 24.51
C ILE A 323 16.00 -22.50 24.11
N TYR A 324 16.34 -21.41 24.83
CA TYR A 324 15.87 -20.07 24.50
C TYR A 324 16.27 -19.68 23.07
N SER A 325 17.54 -19.88 22.71
CA SER A 325 18.05 -19.56 21.36
C SER A 325 17.35 -20.37 20.28
N VAL A 326 17.17 -21.68 20.48
CA VAL A 326 16.47 -22.56 19.53
C VAL A 326 15.00 -22.15 19.38
N ALA A 327 14.30 -21.87 20.47
CA ALA A 327 12.91 -21.40 20.42
C ALA A 327 12.78 -20.08 19.63
N MET A 328 13.71 -19.15 19.84
CA MET A 328 13.77 -17.89 19.09
C MET A 328 14.10 -18.10 17.60
N LEU A 329 14.95 -19.07 17.27
CA LEU A 329 15.21 -19.46 15.88
C LEU A 329 13.98 -20.04 15.20
N VAL A 330 13.18 -20.84 15.90
CA VAL A 330 11.89 -21.36 15.37
C VAL A 330 10.92 -20.21 15.10
N VAL A 331 10.81 -19.24 16.00
CA VAL A 331 9.95 -18.06 15.78
C VAL A 331 10.39 -17.26 14.56
N ALA A 332 11.69 -17.05 14.38
CA ALA A 332 12.25 -16.26 13.28
C ALA A 332 12.22 -17.00 11.94
N LEU A 333 12.64 -18.26 11.89
CA LEU A 333 12.81 -19.03 10.65
C LEU A 333 11.57 -19.84 10.27
N GLY A 334 10.66 -20.09 11.20
CA GLY A 334 9.38 -20.75 10.96
C GLY A 334 8.63 -20.21 9.74
N PRO A 335 8.33 -18.90 9.64
CA PRO A 335 7.63 -18.35 8.48
C PRO A 335 8.41 -18.46 7.16
N VAL A 336 9.75 -18.52 7.19
CA VAL A 336 10.54 -18.78 5.98
C VAL A 336 10.29 -20.19 5.47
N LEU A 337 10.29 -21.16 6.38
CA LEU A 337 10.24 -22.58 6.06
C LEU A 337 8.80 -23.11 5.89
N MET A 338 7.81 -22.44 6.50
CA MET A 338 6.45 -22.93 6.64
C MET A 338 5.46 -21.87 6.17
N GLU A 339 4.85 -22.09 5.00
CA GLU A 339 4.01 -21.06 4.38
C GLU A 339 2.74 -20.76 5.17
N ALA A 340 2.13 -21.76 5.80
CA ALA A 340 0.99 -21.53 6.69
C ALA A 340 1.33 -20.59 7.86
N THR A 341 2.55 -20.67 8.40
CA THR A 341 3.02 -19.72 9.42
C THR A 341 3.15 -18.33 8.85
N ASN A 342 3.73 -18.18 7.65
CA ASN A 342 3.81 -16.88 6.97
C ASN A 342 2.42 -16.28 6.72
N LEU A 343 1.45 -17.04 6.20
CA LEU A 343 0.08 -16.58 6.01
C LEU A 343 -0.58 -16.11 7.32
N MET A 344 -0.32 -16.80 8.43
CA MET A 344 -0.76 -16.37 9.76
C MET A 344 -0.15 -15.04 10.20
N TRP A 345 1.14 -14.80 9.91
CA TRP A 345 1.75 -13.49 10.13
C TRP A 345 1.09 -12.39 9.29
N HIS A 346 0.63 -12.74 8.08
CA HIS A 346 -0.07 -11.82 7.18
C HIS A 346 -1.56 -11.62 7.50
N PHE A 347 -2.12 -12.38 8.45
CA PHE A 347 -3.55 -12.50 8.70
C PHE A 347 -4.36 -13.05 7.50
N GLY A 348 -3.68 -13.80 6.62
CA GLY A 348 -4.33 -14.78 5.75
C GLY A 348 -3.89 -14.82 4.31
N SER A 349 -3.56 -13.69 3.70
CA SER A 349 -3.05 -13.65 2.32
C SER A 349 -2.14 -12.45 2.09
N TYR A 350 -1.33 -12.55 1.03
CA TYR A 350 -0.54 -11.46 0.51
C TYR A 350 -0.54 -11.51 -1.01
N ASN A 351 -0.48 -10.34 -1.64
CA ASN A 351 -0.21 -10.21 -3.06
C ASN A 351 1.13 -9.49 -3.20
N GLY A 352 2.13 -10.19 -3.77
CA GLY A 352 3.53 -9.80 -3.63
C GLY A 352 3.97 -9.64 -2.16
N TYR A 353 5.23 -9.27 -1.95
CA TYR A 353 5.76 -8.93 -0.64
C TYR A 353 5.58 -10.03 0.42
N THR A 354 6.01 -11.26 0.14
CA THR A 354 5.97 -12.31 1.16
C THR A 354 6.85 -11.96 2.37
N LEU A 355 6.61 -12.54 3.54
CA LEU A 355 7.36 -12.22 4.77
C LEU A 355 7.45 -10.71 5.10
N ARG A 356 6.32 -10.00 5.19
CA ARG A 356 6.28 -8.59 5.64
C ARG A 356 6.82 -8.39 7.07
N ASN A 357 6.98 -9.47 7.81
CA ASN A 357 7.63 -9.55 9.11
C ASN A 357 9.15 -9.85 9.04
N GLY A 358 9.77 -9.88 7.85
CA GLY A 358 11.15 -10.32 7.64
C GLY A 358 12.23 -9.55 8.41
N TYR A 359 11.98 -8.29 8.78
CA TYR A 359 12.87 -7.54 9.68
C TYR A 359 13.04 -8.20 11.05
N LEU A 360 12.03 -8.91 11.54
CA LEU A 360 12.09 -9.68 12.81
C LEU A 360 13.07 -10.84 12.71
N ILE A 361 13.23 -11.43 11.52
CA ILE A 361 14.17 -12.53 11.27
C ILE A 361 15.59 -12.02 11.48
N SER A 362 15.94 -10.97 10.75
CA SER A 362 17.24 -10.30 10.83
C SER A 362 17.53 -9.81 12.25
N PHE A 363 16.57 -9.13 12.87
CA PHE A 363 16.69 -8.66 14.25
C PHE A 363 16.98 -9.80 15.23
N THR A 364 16.22 -10.89 15.16
CA THR A 364 16.34 -12.02 16.08
C THR A 364 17.68 -12.71 15.93
N LEU A 365 18.07 -13.02 14.70
CA LEU A 365 19.34 -13.68 14.40
C LEU A 365 20.52 -12.82 14.87
N ILE A 366 20.49 -11.51 14.61
CA ILE A 366 21.52 -10.59 15.06
C ILE A 366 21.60 -10.55 16.60
N CYS A 367 20.47 -10.50 17.30
CA CYS A 367 20.47 -10.51 18.78
C CYS A 367 21.03 -11.82 19.37
N ILE A 368 20.68 -12.97 18.78
CA ILE A 368 21.23 -14.27 19.22
C ILE A 368 22.74 -14.31 18.96
N ALA A 369 23.18 -13.94 17.75
CA ALA A 369 24.59 -13.90 17.39
C ALA A 369 25.38 -12.94 18.28
N ALA A 370 24.85 -11.75 18.58
CA ALA A 370 25.47 -10.78 19.49
C ALA A 370 25.70 -11.36 20.89
N GLY A 371 24.71 -12.06 21.45
CA GLY A 371 24.83 -12.71 22.76
C GLY A 371 25.80 -13.89 22.78
N MET A 372 25.89 -14.66 21.70
CA MET A 372 26.87 -15.75 21.59
C MET A 372 28.29 -15.22 21.34
N ALA A 373 28.42 -14.12 20.60
CA ALA A 373 29.68 -13.53 20.23
C ALA A 373 30.47 -12.95 21.42
N GLU A 374 29.82 -12.62 22.54
CA GLU A 374 30.49 -12.14 23.76
C GLU A 374 31.56 -13.11 24.30
N LYS A 375 31.44 -14.41 24.04
CA LYS A 375 32.42 -15.45 24.44
C LYS A 375 33.33 -15.94 23.31
N MET A 376 33.14 -15.44 22.09
CA MET A 376 33.79 -15.97 20.89
C MET A 376 34.88 -15.05 20.31
N PHE A 377 34.77 -13.74 20.58
CA PHE A 377 35.58 -12.74 19.89
C PHE A 377 36.45 -11.94 20.84
N ALA A 378 37.69 -11.70 20.41
CA ALA A 378 38.65 -10.84 21.09
C ALA A 378 39.00 -9.63 20.19
N ASP A 379 39.27 -8.48 20.80
CA ASP A 379 39.74 -7.30 20.07
C ASP A 379 41.27 -7.28 20.00
N ILE A 380 41.80 -7.84 18.91
CA ILE A 380 43.24 -7.93 18.67
C ILE A 380 43.62 -6.92 17.58
N PRO A 381 44.66 -6.08 17.75
CA PRO A 381 45.12 -5.20 16.68
C PRO A 381 45.71 -6.02 15.52
N LEU A 382 45.34 -5.69 14.28
CA LEU A 382 45.91 -6.30 13.08
C LEU A 382 46.99 -5.38 12.48
N LYS A 383 48.01 -5.98 11.85
CA LYS A 383 49.05 -5.23 11.13
C LYS A 383 48.46 -4.54 9.89
N GLY A 384 48.94 -3.34 9.56
CA GLY A 384 48.48 -2.58 8.38
C GLY A 384 48.57 -3.34 7.05
N ALA A 385 49.55 -4.25 6.91
CA ALA A 385 49.67 -5.12 5.74
C ALA A 385 48.46 -6.06 5.53
N PHE A 386 47.81 -6.50 6.61
CA PHE A 386 46.62 -7.34 6.52
C PHE A 386 45.45 -6.56 5.89
N TYR A 387 45.20 -5.34 6.36
CA TYR A 387 44.15 -4.48 5.82
C TYR A 387 44.37 -4.19 4.33
N ARG A 388 45.61 -3.90 3.91
CA ARG A 388 45.94 -3.70 2.49
C ARG A 388 45.62 -4.92 1.63
N ARG A 389 46.03 -6.12 2.06
CA ARG A 389 45.74 -7.37 1.34
C ARG A 389 44.24 -7.66 1.28
N GLN A 390 43.54 -7.52 2.42
CA GLN A 390 42.10 -7.75 2.47
C GLN A 390 41.33 -6.75 1.62
N THR A 391 41.74 -5.48 1.62
CA THR A 391 41.14 -4.44 0.77
C THR A 391 41.33 -4.79 -0.71
N ALA A 392 42.54 -5.18 -1.12
CA ALA A 392 42.78 -5.59 -2.51
C ALA A 392 41.88 -6.76 -2.93
N VAL A 393 41.75 -7.80 -2.08
CA VAL A 393 40.86 -8.93 -2.34
C VAL A 393 39.40 -8.50 -2.43
N VAL A 394 38.93 -7.67 -1.50
CA VAL A 394 37.54 -7.19 -1.45
C VAL A 394 37.20 -6.33 -2.66
N VAL A 395 38.12 -5.46 -3.09
CA VAL A 395 37.93 -4.63 -4.29
C VAL A 395 37.84 -5.50 -5.54
N VAL A 396 38.71 -6.52 -5.69
CA VAL A 396 38.67 -7.44 -6.83
C VAL A 396 37.36 -8.24 -6.83
N ILE A 397 36.96 -8.84 -5.71
CA ILE A 397 35.71 -9.61 -5.62
C ILE A 397 34.50 -8.69 -5.86
N GLY A 398 34.51 -7.47 -5.34
CA GLY A 398 33.46 -6.49 -5.59
C GLY A 398 33.34 -6.10 -7.06
N ALA A 399 34.47 -5.86 -7.74
CA ALA A 399 34.47 -5.58 -9.17
C ALA A 399 33.96 -6.78 -9.99
N VAL A 400 34.40 -8.00 -9.66
CA VAL A 400 33.91 -9.23 -10.28
C VAL A 400 32.41 -9.40 -10.04
N TYR A 401 31.92 -9.13 -8.82
CA TYR A 401 30.51 -9.17 -8.52
C TYR A 401 29.71 -8.18 -9.38
N VAL A 402 30.12 -6.91 -9.41
CA VAL A 402 29.44 -5.88 -10.20
C VAL A 402 29.42 -6.28 -11.67
N MET A 403 30.52 -6.83 -12.19
CA MET A 403 30.60 -7.36 -13.54
C MET A 403 29.60 -8.52 -13.78
N ILE A 404 29.57 -9.52 -12.88
CA ILE A 404 28.65 -10.67 -12.99
C ILE A 404 27.19 -10.21 -12.90
N TYR A 405 26.86 -9.35 -11.93
CA TYR A 405 25.53 -8.79 -11.77
C TYR A 405 25.11 -8.00 -13.04
N ASN A 406 26.02 -7.21 -13.59
CA ASN A 406 25.77 -6.45 -14.81
C ASN A 406 25.69 -7.31 -16.08
N ILE A 407 26.03 -8.60 -16.06
CA ILE A 407 25.77 -9.53 -17.18
C ILE A 407 24.60 -10.48 -16.92
N LEU A 408 23.97 -10.44 -15.74
CA LEU A 408 22.75 -11.22 -15.50
C LEU A 408 21.68 -10.85 -16.53
N PRO A 409 20.92 -11.83 -17.04
CA PRO A 409 19.77 -11.57 -17.90
C PRO A 409 18.77 -10.66 -17.17
N ILE A 410 18.20 -9.75 -17.94
CA ILE A 410 17.08 -8.91 -17.51
C ILE A 410 15.87 -9.84 -17.35
N ASN A 411 14.99 -9.55 -16.38
CA ASN A 411 13.74 -10.28 -16.14
C ASN A 411 13.90 -11.79 -15.87
N ASN A 412 14.85 -12.16 -15.01
CA ASN A 412 15.09 -13.56 -14.64
C ASN A 412 15.32 -13.71 -13.13
N GLU A 413 14.22 -13.82 -12.39
CA GLU A 413 14.21 -13.90 -10.93
C GLU A 413 14.91 -15.16 -10.42
N MET A 414 14.74 -16.27 -11.14
CA MET A 414 15.31 -17.55 -10.73
C MET A 414 16.83 -17.52 -10.80
N LEU A 415 17.40 -16.94 -11.86
CA LEU A 415 18.84 -16.80 -11.98
C LEU A 415 19.39 -15.79 -10.97
N ALA A 416 18.68 -14.67 -10.74
CA ALA A 416 19.04 -13.72 -9.70
C ALA A 416 19.01 -14.37 -8.31
N MET A 417 17.98 -15.17 -8.01
CA MET A 417 17.87 -15.94 -6.77
C MET A 417 19.05 -16.91 -6.63
N ALA A 418 19.37 -17.69 -7.67
CA ALA A 418 20.51 -18.61 -7.66
C ALA A 418 21.84 -17.87 -7.42
N PHE A 419 22.00 -16.70 -8.04
CA PHE A 419 23.17 -15.84 -7.86
C PHE A 419 23.32 -15.35 -6.42
N PHE A 420 22.27 -14.82 -5.80
CA PHE A 420 22.33 -14.38 -4.40
C PHE A 420 22.51 -15.55 -3.42
N ILE A 421 21.91 -16.71 -3.68
CA ILE A 421 22.12 -17.93 -2.88
C ILE A 421 23.58 -18.38 -2.98
N MET A 422 24.18 -18.33 -4.18
CA MET A 422 25.59 -18.67 -4.38
C MET A 422 26.51 -17.74 -3.59
N ILE A 423 26.26 -16.42 -3.65
CA ILE A 423 27.02 -15.44 -2.86
C ILE A 423 26.87 -15.72 -1.37
N PHE A 424 25.65 -15.93 -0.90
CA PHE A 424 25.39 -16.26 0.50
C PHE A 424 26.15 -17.53 0.92
N ALA A 425 26.11 -18.60 0.10
CA ALA A 425 26.78 -19.86 0.38
C ALA A 425 28.30 -19.73 0.41
N ILE A 426 28.90 -18.99 -0.53
CA ILE A 426 30.34 -18.71 -0.56
C ILE A 426 30.75 -17.92 0.68
N MET A 427 30.03 -16.84 1.01
CA MET A 427 30.33 -16.02 2.18
C MET A 427 30.19 -16.82 3.46
N PHE A 428 29.12 -17.62 3.58
CA PHE A 428 28.91 -18.53 4.70
C PHE A 428 30.07 -19.53 4.85
N ALA A 429 30.51 -20.17 3.76
CA ALA A 429 31.62 -21.10 3.77
C ALA A 429 32.94 -20.43 4.20
N VAL A 430 33.21 -19.21 3.72
CA VAL A 430 34.37 -18.40 4.13
C VAL A 430 34.31 -18.10 5.62
N TYR A 431 33.19 -17.61 6.15
CA TYR A 431 33.04 -17.31 7.57
C TYR A 431 33.18 -18.56 8.44
N MET A 432 32.57 -19.67 8.05
CA MET A 432 32.69 -20.94 8.76
C MET A 432 34.13 -21.45 8.79
N PHE A 433 34.82 -21.42 7.64
CA PHE A 433 36.23 -21.82 7.55
C PHE A 433 37.12 -20.97 8.47
N MET A 434 36.88 -19.65 8.50
CA MET A 434 37.63 -18.72 9.34
C MET A 434 37.32 -18.94 10.84
N LEU A 435 36.07 -19.17 11.21
CA LEU A 435 35.66 -19.41 12.61
C LEU A 435 36.16 -20.75 13.15
N ILE A 436 36.26 -21.80 12.32
CA ILE A 436 36.74 -23.13 12.75
C ILE A 436 38.24 -23.13 13.06
N ARG A 437 39.05 -22.35 12.33
CA ARG A 437 40.52 -22.40 12.43
C ARG A 437 41.14 -21.68 13.64
N LYS A 438 40.37 -20.88 14.38
CA LYS A 438 40.90 -20.03 15.46
C LYS A 438 40.13 -20.24 16.75
N LYS A 439 40.85 -20.44 17.86
CA LYS A 439 40.27 -20.55 19.21
C LYS A 439 39.66 -19.23 19.71
N GLU A 440 40.30 -18.11 19.40
CA GLU A 440 39.79 -16.76 19.67
C GLU A 440 39.76 -15.99 18.36
N PHE A 441 38.57 -15.51 17.98
CA PHE A 441 38.37 -14.90 16.68
C PHE A 441 38.45 -13.38 16.75
N ASN A 442 39.17 -12.76 15.82
CA ASN A 442 39.22 -11.32 15.72
C ASN A 442 38.29 -10.82 14.62
N CYS A 443 37.25 -10.07 15.02
CA CYS A 443 36.24 -9.54 14.11
C CYS A 443 36.82 -8.65 12.98
N LYS A 444 37.96 -7.99 13.22
CA LYS A 444 38.67 -7.18 12.21
C LYS A 444 39.15 -8.01 11.01
N THR A 445 39.23 -9.33 11.14
CA THR A 445 39.66 -10.21 10.04
C THR A 445 38.58 -10.43 8.98
N VAL A 446 37.30 -10.12 9.27
CA VAL A 446 36.17 -10.34 8.35
C VAL A 446 35.36 -9.08 8.06
N ILE A 447 35.68 -7.95 8.70
CA ILE A 447 34.90 -6.71 8.59
C ILE A 447 34.75 -6.21 7.15
N LEU A 448 35.81 -6.27 6.34
CA LEU A 448 35.75 -5.85 4.93
C LEU A 448 34.99 -6.86 4.06
N VAL A 449 34.95 -8.14 4.44
CA VAL A 449 34.19 -9.19 3.74
C VAL A 449 32.70 -9.00 4.00
N ILE A 450 32.32 -8.70 5.24
CA ILE A 450 30.93 -8.34 5.59
C ILE A 450 30.54 -7.04 4.88
N ALA A 451 31.40 -6.02 4.90
CA ALA A 451 31.14 -4.76 4.20
C ALA A 451 30.92 -4.98 2.70
N LEU A 452 31.68 -5.91 2.08
CA LEU A 452 31.48 -6.31 0.70
C LEU A 452 30.10 -6.96 0.49
N GLU A 453 29.71 -7.93 1.33
CA GLU A 453 28.38 -8.57 1.26
C GLU A 453 27.23 -7.55 1.33
N LEU A 454 27.31 -6.60 2.26
CA LEU A 454 26.30 -5.56 2.40
C LEU A 454 26.29 -4.61 1.21
N PHE A 455 27.46 -4.23 0.68
CA PHE A 455 27.56 -3.38 -0.50
C PHE A 455 26.98 -4.06 -1.75
N ILE A 456 27.29 -5.35 -1.94
CA ILE A 456 26.78 -6.20 -3.01
C ILE A 456 25.24 -6.18 -3.01
N GLY A 457 24.61 -6.47 -1.88
CA GLY A 457 23.15 -6.43 -1.76
C GLY A 457 22.56 -5.03 -1.96
N ALA A 458 23.19 -4.02 -1.36
CA ALA A 458 22.76 -2.64 -1.48
C ALA A 458 22.79 -2.15 -2.94
N TYR A 459 23.88 -2.43 -3.68
CA TYR A 459 24.00 -2.08 -5.09
C TYR A 459 22.94 -2.76 -5.96
N ALA A 460 22.64 -4.03 -5.69
CA ALA A 460 21.71 -4.78 -6.51
C ALA A 460 20.23 -4.54 -6.22
N LEU A 461 19.86 -4.12 -5.01
CA LEU A 461 18.45 -4.10 -4.57
C LEU A 461 17.95 -2.71 -4.13
N ILE A 462 18.84 -1.76 -3.82
CA ILE A 462 18.42 -0.38 -3.54
C ILE A 462 18.19 0.32 -4.87
N GLY A 463 17.00 0.90 -5.03
CA GLY A 463 16.52 1.27 -6.34
C GLY A 463 16.06 0.05 -7.16
N PRO A 464 15.69 0.27 -8.41
CA PRO A 464 15.16 -0.77 -9.28
C PRO A 464 16.23 -1.85 -9.52
N PRO A 465 15.93 -3.15 -9.32
CA PRO A 465 16.86 -4.23 -9.57
C PRO A 465 16.90 -4.61 -11.06
N LYS A 466 18.09 -4.92 -11.59
CA LYS A 466 18.28 -5.28 -13.02
C LYS A 466 17.48 -6.50 -13.48
N PHE A 467 17.29 -7.47 -12.59
CA PHE A 467 16.58 -8.71 -12.89
C PHE A 467 15.05 -8.54 -12.84
N TYR A 468 14.57 -7.33 -12.59
CA TYR A 468 13.16 -6.96 -12.54
C TYR A 468 12.88 -5.95 -13.64
N THR A 469 11.80 -6.16 -14.39
CA THR A 469 11.30 -5.16 -15.35
C THR A 469 9.99 -4.61 -14.83
N TYR A 470 9.80 -3.31 -15.01
CA TYR A 470 8.55 -2.67 -14.71
C TYR A 470 7.47 -3.18 -15.65
N GLU A 471 6.34 -3.56 -15.07
CA GLU A 471 5.09 -3.53 -15.82
C GLU A 471 4.73 -2.06 -16.09
N ASP A 472 4.02 -1.76 -17.16
CA ASP A 472 3.74 -0.38 -17.57
C ASP A 472 3.04 0.45 -16.48
N TYR A 473 2.19 -0.20 -15.69
CA TYR A 473 1.52 0.43 -14.55
C TYR A 473 2.49 0.84 -13.42
N GLN A 474 3.68 0.26 -13.37
CA GLN A 474 4.73 0.53 -12.40
C GLN A 474 5.78 1.52 -12.92
N ILE A 475 5.47 2.25 -13.99
CA ILE A 475 6.30 3.36 -14.45
C ILE A 475 5.87 4.63 -13.70
N GLY A 476 6.80 5.22 -12.95
CA GLY A 476 6.51 6.28 -11.98
C GLY A 476 6.55 7.69 -12.56
N ASP A 477 6.93 7.81 -13.84
CA ASP A 477 7.12 9.11 -14.50
C ASP A 477 5.81 9.89 -14.59
N TYR A 478 4.67 9.20 -14.53
CA TYR A 478 3.35 9.81 -14.48
C TYR A 478 3.19 10.86 -13.37
N VAL A 479 3.89 10.70 -12.23
CA VAL A 479 3.82 11.69 -11.14
C VAL A 479 4.42 13.02 -11.60
N GLN A 480 5.53 12.97 -12.34
CA GLN A 480 6.11 14.17 -12.93
C GLN A 480 5.34 14.66 -14.14
N TYR A 481 4.84 13.77 -15.00
CA TYR A 481 3.93 14.16 -16.07
C TYR A 481 2.68 14.86 -15.54
N ALA A 482 2.13 14.43 -14.41
CA ALA A 482 1.00 15.09 -13.76
C ALA A 482 1.39 16.46 -13.17
N ASN A 483 2.55 16.58 -12.51
CA ASN A 483 3.03 17.91 -12.05
C ASN A 483 3.22 18.85 -13.24
N ASP A 484 3.89 18.39 -14.30
CA ASP A 484 4.16 19.17 -15.51
C ASP A 484 2.85 19.53 -16.23
N ALA A 485 1.89 18.62 -16.32
CA ALA A 485 0.58 18.89 -16.90
C ALA A 485 -0.21 19.91 -16.07
N ALA A 486 -0.19 19.81 -14.74
CA ALA A 486 -0.85 20.79 -13.88
C ALA A 486 -0.30 22.21 -14.12
N ASP A 487 1.02 22.34 -14.13
CA ASP A 487 1.70 23.63 -14.23
C ASP A 487 1.66 24.20 -15.65
N SER A 488 1.91 23.37 -16.69
CA SER A 488 1.97 23.84 -18.08
C SER A 488 0.60 24.09 -18.70
N LEU A 489 -0.42 23.31 -18.34
CA LEU A 489 -1.77 23.48 -18.85
C LEU A 489 -2.63 24.44 -18.01
N ASP A 490 -2.06 25.04 -16.95
CA ASP A 490 -2.74 25.94 -16.01
C ASP A 490 -4.00 25.30 -15.39
N ILE A 491 -3.93 24.02 -15.00
CA ILE A 491 -5.09 23.30 -14.45
C ILE A 491 -5.40 23.83 -13.04
N GLU A 492 -6.57 24.46 -12.89
CA GLU A 492 -7.00 25.01 -11.61
C GLU A 492 -7.37 23.94 -10.58
N GLU A 493 -6.97 24.15 -9.32
CA GLU A 493 -7.36 23.28 -8.21
C GLU A 493 -8.88 23.35 -7.95
N SER A 494 -9.55 22.19 -7.96
CA SER A 494 -10.97 22.12 -7.60
C SER A 494 -11.36 20.76 -7.05
N ALA A 495 -12.10 20.75 -5.94
CA ALA A 495 -12.68 19.55 -5.34
C ALA A 495 -13.96 19.09 -6.06
N THR A 496 -14.66 20.02 -6.72
CA THR A 496 -16.02 19.83 -7.25
C THR A 496 -16.00 19.66 -8.75
N ASP A 497 -15.22 20.50 -9.45
CA ASP A 497 -15.09 20.45 -10.89
C ASP A 497 -14.16 19.30 -11.23
N ARG A 498 -14.68 18.32 -11.98
CA ARG A 498 -13.95 17.09 -12.21
C ARG A 498 -13.18 17.12 -13.52
N ILE A 499 -12.03 16.45 -13.50
CA ILE A 499 -11.22 16.13 -14.67
C ILE A 499 -11.19 14.62 -14.87
N VAL A 500 -11.09 14.20 -16.12
CA VAL A 500 -10.88 12.80 -16.49
C VAL A 500 -9.63 12.64 -17.34
N ASN A 501 -8.97 11.49 -17.23
CA ASN A 501 -7.91 11.06 -18.14
C ASN A 501 -8.32 9.76 -18.85
N PRO A 502 -9.22 9.82 -19.86
CA PRO A 502 -9.72 8.63 -20.57
C PRO A 502 -8.66 7.71 -21.15
N ASP A 503 -7.51 8.25 -21.57
CA ASP A 503 -6.42 7.47 -22.14
C ASP A 503 -5.45 6.88 -21.11
N ILE A 504 -5.72 7.11 -19.82
CA ILE A 504 -5.02 6.56 -18.64
C ILE A 504 -3.51 6.77 -18.63
N SER A 505 -2.98 7.65 -19.47
CA SER A 505 -1.56 7.98 -19.56
C SER A 505 -0.99 8.56 -18.26
N LEU A 506 -1.82 9.17 -17.40
CA LEU A 506 -1.44 9.66 -16.08
C LEU A 506 -1.58 8.61 -14.97
N ASN A 507 -1.86 7.33 -15.28
CA ASN A 507 -2.00 6.25 -14.29
C ASN A 507 -3.13 6.53 -13.26
N ALA A 508 -3.29 5.69 -12.24
CA ALA A 508 -4.20 5.97 -11.13
C ALA A 508 -3.58 6.92 -10.09
N ASN A 509 -4.42 7.58 -9.31
CA ASN A 509 -4.03 8.57 -8.28
C ASN A 509 -3.38 9.87 -8.79
N TYR A 510 -3.27 10.10 -10.12
CA TYR A 510 -2.95 11.42 -10.68
C TYR A 510 -3.79 12.59 -10.11
N PRO A 511 -5.06 12.42 -9.69
CA PRO A 511 -5.85 13.51 -9.13
C PRO A 511 -5.26 14.09 -7.84
N LEU A 512 -4.57 13.25 -7.04
CA LEU A 512 -3.84 13.69 -5.84
C LEU A 512 -2.65 14.59 -6.20
N ILE A 513 -2.10 14.44 -7.40
CA ILE A 513 -0.99 15.29 -7.90
C ILE A 513 -1.56 16.58 -8.49
N LEU A 514 -2.54 16.49 -9.39
CA LEU A 514 -3.18 17.65 -10.02
C LEU A 514 -3.94 18.55 -9.04
N ARG A 515 -4.45 17.99 -7.94
CA ARG A 515 -5.41 18.65 -7.02
C ARG A 515 -6.71 19.03 -7.73
N ARG A 516 -7.20 18.11 -8.57
CA ARG A 516 -8.47 18.23 -9.30
C ARG A 516 -9.30 16.99 -9.07
N GLY A 517 -10.60 17.14 -8.81
CA GLY A 517 -11.52 16.03 -8.57
C GLY A 517 -11.56 15.04 -9.74
N ALA A 518 -11.53 13.73 -9.48
CA ALA A 518 -11.73 12.71 -10.49
C ALA A 518 -12.32 11.41 -9.91
N LEU A 519 -12.66 10.47 -10.80
CA LEU A 519 -13.01 9.10 -10.40
C LEU A 519 -11.75 8.27 -10.16
N SER A 520 -10.71 8.50 -10.97
CA SER A 520 -9.44 7.76 -10.90
C SER A 520 -8.90 7.64 -9.47
N SER A 521 -8.71 6.39 -9.04
CA SER A 521 -8.27 6.07 -7.69
C SER A 521 -7.66 4.68 -7.61
N PHE A 522 -6.50 4.59 -6.99
CA PHE A 522 -5.90 3.33 -6.56
C PHE A 522 -5.58 3.44 -5.07
N THR A 523 -6.61 3.26 -4.23
CA THR A 523 -6.43 3.16 -2.80
C THR A 523 -7.15 1.93 -2.28
N ALA A 524 -6.52 1.21 -1.35
CA ALA A 524 -7.19 0.13 -0.62
C ALA A 524 -8.31 0.64 0.32
N ALA A 525 -8.55 1.95 0.32
CA ALA A 525 -9.40 2.68 1.24
C ALA A 525 -10.81 2.93 0.66
N LEU A 526 -11.01 2.71 -0.65
CA LEU A 526 -12.31 2.84 -1.31
C LEU A 526 -13.37 1.96 -0.62
N GLU A 527 -14.58 2.50 -0.49
CA GLU A 527 -15.74 1.74 -0.02
C GLU A 527 -16.06 0.62 -1.01
N ASP A 528 -16.50 -0.53 -0.49
CA ASP A 528 -16.56 -1.80 -1.22
C ASP A 528 -17.35 -1.74 -2.53
N ASP A 529 -18.49 -1.07 -2.53
CA ASP A 529 -19.39 -0.99 -3.68
C ASP A 529 -19.04 0.13 -4.70
N THR A 530 -18.12 1.04 -4.36
CA THR A 530 -17.81 2.24 -5.19
C THR A 530 -17.47 1.89 -6.64
N GLN A 531 -16.56 0.95 -6.84
CA GLN A 531 -16.17 0.51 -8.19
C GLN A 531 -17.31 -0.19 -8.93
N SER A 532 -18.13 -0.95 -8.21
CA SER A 532 -19.28 -1.65 -8.79
C SER A 532 -20.35 -0.66 -9.27
N TYR A 533 -20.54 0.44 -8.54
CA TYR A 533 -21.39 1.54 -8.98
C TYR A 533 -20.81 2.24 -10.20
N ALA A 534 -19.54 2.63 -10.16
CA ALA A 534 -18.89 3.29 -11.31
C ALA A 534 -18.91 2.43 -12.58
N LYS A 535 -18.78 1.11 -12.46
CA LYS A 535 -18.92 0.18 -13.59
C LYS A 535 -20.32 0.24 -14.23
N ARG A 536 -21.38 0.42 -13.44
CA ARG A 536 -22.76 0.59 -13.97
C ARG A 536 -22.94 1.91 -14.71
N TRP A 537 -22.21 2.94 -14.29
CA TRP A 537 -22.11 4.22 -14.98
C TRP A 537 -21.20 4.18 -16.22
N GLY A 538 -20.57 3.04 -16.51
CA GLY A 538 -19.82 2.80 -17.74
C GLY A 538 -18.31 2.91 -17.61
N TYR A 539 -17.79 3.31 -16.45
CA TYR A 539 -16.35 3.43 -16.20
C TYR A 539 -15.69 2.06 -16.03
N SER A 540 -14.39 1.99 -16.31
CA SER A 540 -13.60 0.76 -16.14
C SER A 540 -13.15 0.58 -14.69
N LYS A 541 -12.84 -0.67 -14.34
CA LYS A 541 -12.19 -1.00 -13.06
C LYS A 541 -11.14 -2.09 -13.28
N TYR A 542 -10.11 -2.10 -12.44
CA TYR A 542 -9.12 -3.18 -12.46
C TYR A 542 -8.64 -3.47 -11.04
N PHE A 543 -8.82 -4.69 -10.54
CA PHE A 543 -8.45 -5.02 -9.16
C PHE A 543 -9.04 -3.99 -8.16
N LEU A 544 -8.19 -3.24 -7.44
CA LEU A 544 -8.58 -2.17 -6.50
C LEU A 544 -8.67 -0.76 -7.14
N TRP A 545 -8.57 -0.67 -8.47
CA TRP A 545 -8.49 0.58 -9.21
C TRP A 545 -9.85 0.99 -9.75
N LEU A 546 -10.22 2.23 -9.49
CA LEU A 546 -11.25 2.94 -10.23
C LEU A 546 -10.56 3.78 -11.31
N LEU A 547 -11.06 3.74 -12.54
CA LEU A 547 -10.42 4.33 -13.71
C LEU A 547 -11.36 5.32 -14.40
N ASP A 548 -10.78 6.33 -15.03
CA ASP A 548 -11.55 7.31 -15.82
C ASP A 548 -11.86 6.82 -17.24
N SER A 549 -11.22 5.73 -17.70
CA SER A 549 -11.50 5.12 -19.00
C SER A 549 -12.91 4.55 -19.05
N GLY A 550 -13.55 4.67 -20.21
CA GLY A 550 -14.96 4.34 -20.41
C GLY A 550 -15.87 5.53 -20.08
N GLY A 551 -16.98 5.27 -19.39
CA GLY A 551 -18.02 6.26 -19.14
C GLY A 551 -18.84 6.58 -20.39
N THR A 552 -19.77 7.53 -20.28
CA THR A 552 -20.53 8.08 -21.40
C THR A 552 -20.62 9.60 -21.27
N VAL A 553 -21.01 10.31 -22.34
CA VAL A 553 -21.28 11.76 -22.28
C VAL A 553 -22.29 12.09 -21.18
N PHE A 554 -23.31 11.25 -21.01
CA PHE A 554 -24.29 11.41 -19.93
C PHE A 554 -23.68 11.18 -18.55
N SER A 555 -22.90 10.12 -18.36
CA SER A 555 -22.24 9.84 -17.07
C SER A 555 -21.29 10.96 -16.65
N ASN A 556 -20.50 11.46 -17.59
CA ASN A 556 -19.58 12.59 -17.37
C ASN A 556 -20.36 13.86 -16.99
N ALA A 557 -21.43 14.17 -17.72
CA ALA A 557 -22.24 15.36 -17.45
C ALA A 557 -22.91 15.30 -16.06
N VAL A 558 -23.56 14.19 -15.68
CA VAL A 558 -24.24 14.07 -14.37
C VAL A 558 -23.27 14.01 -13.20
N LEU A 559 -22.03 13.58 -13.42
CA LEU A 559 -20.94 13.61 -12.44
C LEU A 559 -20.13 14.90 -12.52
N HIS A 560 -20.60 15.94 -13.20
CA HIS A 560 -19.93 17.24 -13.24
C HIS A 560 -18.46 17.16 -13.68
N VAL A 561 -18.18 16.35 -14.71
CA VAL A 561 -16.88 16.31 -15.38
C VAL A 561 -16.79 17.49 -16.33
N THR A 562 -16.00 18.47 -15.94
CA THR A 562 -15.84 19.75 -16.64
C THR A 562 -14.72 19.73 -17.69
N GLN A 563 -13.72 18.88 -17.49
CA GLN A 563 -12.52 18.86 -18.31
C GLN A 563 -11.99 17.44 -18.53
N ALA A 564 -11.13 17.29 -19.53
CA ALA A 564 -10.31 16.11 -19.74
C ALA A 564 -8.86 16.52 -20.03
N VAL A 565 -7.90 15.74 -19.52
CA VAL A 565 -6.47 15.89 -19.85
C VAL A 565 -6.01 14.60 -20.51
N ASN A 566 -5.54 14.69 -21.76
CA ASN A 566 -5.22 13.52 -22.59
C ASN A 566 -4.04 13.77 -23.52
N ILE A 567 -3.34 12.70 -23.89
CA ILE A 567 -2.38 12.66 -25.00
C ILE A 567 -3.12 12.49 -26.32
N ASN A 568 -4.07 11.54 -26.38
CA ASN A 568 -4.84 11.29 -27.59
C ASN A 568 -5.84 12.42 -27.86
N GLU A 569 -6.04 12.74 -29.13
CA GLU A 569 -7.11 13.66 -29.53
C GLU A 569 -8.48 13.09 -29.14
N LEU A 570 -9.32 13.96 -28.59
CA LEU A 570 -10.69 13.62 -28.20
C LEU A 570 -11.69 14.11 -29.25
N ASP A 571 -12.82 13.40 -29.37
CA ASP A 571 -13.87 13.75 -30.33
C ASP A 571 -14.38 15.19 -30.07
N SER A 572 -14.23 16.05 -31.08
CA SER A 572 -14.60 17.46 -31.02
C SER A 572 -16.10 17.69 -30.77
N ALA A 573 -16.95 16.69 -31.04
CA ALA A 573 -18.38 16.76 -30.71
C ALA A 573 -18.62 16.69 -29.20
N LEU A 574 -17.73 16.02 -28.45
CA LEU A 574 -17.84 15.87 -26.99
C LEU A 574 -16.94 16.82 -26.21
N TYR A 575 -15.83 17.27 -26.80
CA TYR A 575 -14.77 18.02 -26.15
C TYR A 575 -14.28 19.18 -27.01
N THR A 576 -14.04 20.34 -26.40
CA THR A 576 -13.40 21.49 -27.04
C THR A 576 -11.97 21.63 -26.52
N LEU A 577 -10.99 21.62 -27.41
CA LEU A 577 -9.59 21.83 -27.06
C LEU A 577 -9.41 23.24 -26.47
N GLU A 578 -8.89 23.32 -25.25
CA GLU A 578 -8.60 24.57 -24.56
C GLU A 578 -7.12 24.96 -24.72
N LYS A 579 -6.23 24.00 -24.43
CA LYS A 579 -4.78 24.23 -24.44
C LYS A 579 -4.03 22.94 -24.74
N LYS A 580 -2.86 23.05 -25.36
CA LYS A 580 -1.94 21.93 -25.64
C LYS A 580 -0.51 22.36 -25.32
N GLU A 581 0.15 21.61 -24.45
CA GLU A 581 1.53 21.82 -24.03
C GLU A 581 2.23 20.47 -23.85
N GLY A 582 3.41 20.31 -24.45
CA GLY A 582 4.09 19.02 -24.52
C GLY A 582 3.23 17.93 -25.17
N ASP A 583 3.18 16.76 -24.55
CA ASP A 583 2.39 15.62 -25.02
C ASP A 583 0.91 15.68 -24.60
N TYR A 584 0.56 16.57 -23.67
CA TYR A 584 -0.79 16.63 -23.10
C TYR A 584 -1.61 17.79 -23.64
N SER A 585 -2.91 17.54 -23.79
CA SER A 585 -3.92 18.51 -24.21
C SER A 585 -5.02 18.57 -23.14
N LEU A 586 -5.40 19.79 -22.75
CA LEU A 586 -6.53 20.08 -21.89
C LEU A 586 -7.75 20.41 -22.74
N TYR A 587 -8.87 19.75 -22.43
CA TYR A 587 -10.14 19.92 -23.11
C TYR A 587 -11.22 20.32 -22.12
N ASN A 588 -12.11 21.22 -22.53
CA ASN A 588 -13.39 21.44 -21.88
C ASN A 588 -14.42 20.45 -22.41
N THR A 589 -15.28 19.94 -21.54
CA THR A 589 -16.42 19.11 -21.97
C THR A 589 -17.50 20.01 -22.58
N ASN A 590 -18.08 19.58 -23.71
CA ASN A 590 -19.17 20.31 -24.36
C ASN A 590 -20.51 20.11 -23.65
N TYR A 591 -20.63 19.06 -22.84
CA TYR A 591 -21.85 18.65 -22.15
C TYR A 591 -21.62 18.62 -20.65
N ASN A 592 -22.17 19.62 -19.95
CA ASN A 592 -22.03 19.78 -18.51
C ASN A 592 -23.39 19.97 -17.85
N LEU A 593 -23.52 19.43 -16.64
CA LEU A 593 -24.63 19.76 -15.74
C LEU A 593 -24.07 20.42 -14.48
N PRO A 594 -24.86 21.21 -13.73
CA PRO A 594 -24.46 21.75 -12.43
C PRO A 594 -24.01 20.65 -11.47
N PHE A 595 -23.11 20.98 -10.53
CA PHE A 595 -22.55 19.99 -9.60
C PHE A 595 -23.62 19.24 -8.81
N GLY A 596 -24.69 19.90 -8.40
CA GLY A 596 -25.88 19.25 -7.82
C GLY A 596 -27.14 19.77 -8.48
N PHE A 597 -28.22 18.99 -8.47
CA PHE A 597 -29.46 19.38 -9.12
C PHE A 597 -30.69 18.78 -8.45
N CYS A 598 -31.85 19.45 -8.57
CA CYS A 598 -33.12 19.02 -8.02
C CYS A 598 -33.89 18.13 -9.02
N VAL A 599 -34.51 17.07 -8.50
CA VAL A 599 -35.39 16.13 -9.22
C VAL A 599 -36.64 15.83 -8.40
N ASP A 600 -37.63 15.18 -9.02
CA ASP A 600 -38.84 14.73 -8.34
C ASP A 600 -38.55 13.57 -7.37
N SER A 601 -39.19 13.55 -6.19
CA SER A 601 -38.98 12.53 -5.15
C SER A 601 -39.31 11.09 -5.57
N SER A 602 -40.04 10.86 -6.66
CA SER A 602 -40.23 9.52 -7.25
C SER A 602 -38.89 8.87 -7.62
N PHE A 603 -37.85 9.66 -7.90
CA PHE A 603 -36.49 9.18 -8.14
C PHE A 603 -35.99 8.28 -7.01
N SER A 604 -36.32 8.65 -5.76
CA SER A 604 -35.90 7.89 -4.59
C SER A 604 -36.40 6.43 -4.60
N LYS A 605 -37.42 6.08 -5.41
CA LYS A 605 -38.00 4.74 -5.49
C LYS A 605 -37.45 3.91 -6.66
N LEU A 606 -36.52 4.45 -7.46
CA LEU A 606 -35.94 3.72 -8.59
C LEU A 606 -35.14 2.52 -8.10
N ASP A 607 -35.52 1.34 -8.56
CA ASP A 607 -34.68 0.16 -8.44
C ASP A 607 -33.56 0.27 -9.47
N MET A 608 -32.31 0.33 -9.01
CA MET A 608 -31.12 0.36 -9.87
C MET A 608 -30.32 -0.96 -9.78
N THR A 609 -30.91 -1.98 -9.15
CA THR A 609 -30.26 -3.25 -8.83
C THR A 609 -30.27 -4.17 -10.05
N ASN A 610 -29.14 -4.84 -10.32
CA ASN A 610 -28.98 -5.83 -11.40
C ASN A 610 -29.49 -5.44 -12.80
N VAL A 611 -29.53 -4.15 -13.14
CA VAL A 611 -29.85 -3.68 -14.49
C VAL A 611 -28.58 -3.38 -15.28
N ASP A 612 -28.65 -3.54 -16.60
CA ASP A 612 -27.58 -3.14 -17.52
C ASP A 612 -27.48 -1.62 -17.66
N TRP A 613 -26.35 -1.16 -18.22
CA TRP A 613 -26.03 0.27 -18.37
C TRP A 613 -27.09 1.04 -19.18
N ILE A 614 -27.64 0.45 -20.25
CA ILE A 614 -28.69 1.09 -21.07
C ILE A 614 -29.93 1.38 -20.22
N THR A 615 -30.38 0.37 -19.47
CA THR A 615 -31.54 0.50 -18.58
C THR A 615 -31.23 1.48 -17.45
N TYR A 616 -30.00 1.47 -16.95
CA TYR A 616 -29.51 2.37 -15.90
C TYR A 616 -29.61 3.84 -16.34
N HIS A 617 -29.01 4.19 -17.48
CA HIS A 617 -29.04 5.54 -18.07
C HIS A 617 -30.47 5.98 -18.38
N ASN A 618 -31.29 5.10 -18.95
CA ASN A 618 -32.70 5.42 -19.23
C ASN A 618 -33.49 5.72 -17.94
N ARG A 619 -33.32 4.91 -16.88
CA ARG A 619 -34.03 5.15 -15.61
C ARG A 619 -33.59 6.45 -14.96
N MET A 620 -32.28 6.74 -14.97
CA MET A 620 -31.74 8.01 -14.46
C MET A 620 -32.32 9.19 -15.25
N TYR A 621 -32.16 9.18 -16.57
CA TYR A 621 -32.61 10.27 -17.45
C TYR A 621 -34.11 10.55 -17.28
N LYS A 622 -34.97 9.53 -17.37
CA LYS A 622 -36.42 9.69 -17.25
C LYS A 622 -36.83 10.30 -15.92
N ALA A 623 -36.12 9.97 -14.86
CA ALA A 623 -36.43 10.50 -13.54
C ALA A 623 -35.82 11.89 -13.29
N MET A 624 -34.80 12.30 -14.04
CA MET A 624 -34.30 13.68 -14.05
C MET A 624 -35.21 14.64 -14.83
N THR A 625 -35.73 14.19 -15.97
CA THR A 625 -36.45 15.04 -16.94
C THR A 625 -37.97 14.88 -16.89
N GLY A 626 -38.49 13.75 -16.40
CA GLY A 626 -39.90 13.36 -16.55
C GLY A 626 -40.26 12.86 -17.96
N ASP A 627 -39.29 12.77 -18.86
CA ASP A 627 -39.48 12.28 -20.23
C ASP A 627 -39.91 10.80 -20.20
N LYS A 628 -40.87 10.44 -21.05
CA LYS A 628 -41.38 9.07 -21.18
C LYS A 628 -40.65 8.28 -22.25
N GLU A 629 -40.05 8.97 -23.21
CA GLU A 629 -39.35 8.37 -24.33
C GLU A 629 -37.99 7.79 -23.91
N THR A 630 -37.45 6.92 -24.77
CA THR A 630 -36.14 6.30 -24.55
C THR A 630 -35.03 7.31 -24.82
N PHE A 631 -34.03 7.33 -23.92
CA PHE A 631 -32.82 8.15 -24.02
C PHE A 631 -31.66 7.37 -24.67
N VAL A 632 -31.47 6.12 -24.24
CA VAL A 632 -30.52 5.20 -24.86
C VAL A 632 -31.27 4.04 -25.49
N THR A 633 -31.28 3.99 -26.82
CA THR A 633 -31.96 2.94 -27.58
C THR A 633 -31.04 1.74 -27.74
N ARG A 634 -31.49 0.56 -27.28
CA ARG A 634 -30.75 -0.67 -27.51
C ARG A 634 -30.94 -1.14 -28.95
N ILE A 635 -29.84 -1.47 -29.61
CA ILE A 635 -29.87 -2.02 -30.96
C ILE A 635 -29.45 -3.49 -30.94
N TYR A 636 -30.14 -4.29 -31.76
CA TYR A 636 -29.82 -5.68 -32.05
C TYR A 636 -29.57 -5.82 -33.56
N PRO A 637 -28.42 -5.34 -34.06
CA PRO A 637 -28.20 -5.34 -35.50
C PRO A 637 -28.07 -6.77 -36.01
N GLN A 638 -28.55 -7.03 -37.22
CA GLN A 638 -28.18 -8.26 -37.91
C GLN A 638 -26.67 -8.25 -38.13
N ALA A 639 -26.02 -9.35 -37.75
CA ALA A 639 -24.59 -9.47 -37.82
C ALA A 639 -24.22 -10.61 -38.74
N GLU A 640 -23.38 -10.32 -39.73
CA GLU A 640 -22.78 -11.31 -40.60
C GLU A 640 -21.50 -11.82 -39.94
N THR A 641 -21.31 -13.13 -39.95
CA THR A 641 -20.12 -13.76 -39.37
C THR A 641 -19.34 -14.47 -40.45
N ALA A 642 -18.07 -14.07 -40.61
CA ALA A 642 -17.14 -14.69 -41.55
C ALA A 642 -15.87 -15.08 -40.79
N GLY A 643 -15.73 -16.37 -40.47
CA GLY A 643 -14.59 -16.88 -39.72
C GLY A 643 -14.50 -16.30 -38.30
N ASN A 644 -13.50 -15.45 -38.07
CA ASN A 644 -13.27 -14.76 -36.80
C ASN A 644 -13.77 -13.30 -36.79
N ILE A 645 -14.43 -12.85 -37.86
CA ILE A 645 -14.95 -11.50 -38.01
C ILE A 645 -16.47 -11.51 -37.87
N LYS A 646 -16.98 -10.52 -37.14
CA LYS A 646 -18.41 -10.21 -37.03
C LYS A 646 -18.64 -8.78 -37.52
N SER A 647 -19.38 -8.63 -38.60
CA SER A 647 -19.69 -7.32 -39.21
C SER A 647 -21.16 -7.00 -39.07
N MET A 648 -21.49 -5.73 -38.90
CA MET A 648 -22.86 -5.26 -38.78
C MET A 648 -22.98 -3.81 -39.24
N THR A 649 -24.15 -3.47 -39.76
CA THR A 649 -24.51 -2.10 -40.12
C THR A 649 -25.56 -1.60 -39.14
N ILE A 650 -25.34 -0.42 -38.58
CA ILE A 650 -26.29 0.27 -37.72
C ILE A 650 -26.81 1.49 -38.47
N ASN A 651 -28.11 1.51 -38.73
CA ASN A 651 -28.77 2.69 -39.27
C ASN A 651 -28.98 3.71 -38.14
N VAL A 652 -28.34 4.87 -38.25
CA VAL A 652 -28.47 5.98 -37.31
C VAL A 652 -29.34 7.04 -37.98
N GLY A 653 -30.58 7.19 -37.51
CA GLY A 653 -31.46 8.27 -37.95
C GLY A 653 -31.08 9.58 -37.26
N SER A 654 -31.58 9.82 -36.04
CA SER A 654 -31.24 11.02 -35.27
C SER A 654 -29.79 11.01 -34.76
N ARG A 655 -29.18 12.20 -34.62
CA ARG A 655 -27.84 12.40 -34.04
C ARG A 655 -27.66 11.64 -32.72
N SER A 656 -26.78 10.62 -32.74
CA SER A 656 -26.62 9.70 -31.60
C SER A 656 -25.17 9.33 -31.35
N ALA A 657 -24.78 9.27 -30.07
CA ALA A 657 -23.53 8.67 -29.64
C ALA A 657 -23.69 7.15 -29.52
N ILE A 658 -22.83 6.39 -30.21
CA ILE A 658 -22.85 4.93 -30.16
C ILE A 658 -21.90 4.43 -29.08
N TYR A 659 -22.41 3.60 -28.17
CA TYR A 659 -21.61 2.90 -27.16
C TYR A 659 -21.77 1.39 -27.27
N MET A 660 -20.67 0.69 -27.07
CA MET A 660 -20.61 -0.77 -27.08
C MET A 660 -20.03 -1.31 -25.77
N ASN A 661 -20.63 -2.41 -25.28
CA ASN A 661 -20.04 -3.25 -24.24
C ASN A 661 -19.91 -4.66 -24.78
N ILE A 662 -18.76 -5.29 -24.58
CA ILE A 662 -18.63 -6.74 -24.71
C ILE A 662 -18.43 -7.31 -23.31
N ALA A 663 -18.83 -8.54 -23.02
CA ALA A 663 -18.57 -9.16 -21.72
C ALA A 663 -18.30 -10.65 -21.89
N ASP A 664 -17.45 -11.22 -21.04
CA ASP A 664 -17.22 -12.65 -20.97
C ASP A 664 -18.44 -13.35 -20.37
N VAL A 665 -19.15 -14.16 -21.15
CA VAL A 665 -20.35 -14.87 -20.69
C VAL A 665 -20.08 -15.84 -19.54
N LYS A 666 -18.86 -16.37 -19.45
CA LYS A 666 -18.46 -17.31 -18.38
C LYS A 666 -18.06 -16.56 -17.11
N LYS A 667 -17.65 -15.29 -17.25
CA LYS A 667 -17.16 -14.45 -16.16
C LYS A 667 -17.63 -13.00 -16.31
N PRO A 668 -18.95 -12.73 -16.31
CA PRO A 668 -19.49 -11.42 -16.69
C PRO A 668 -19.08 -10.27 -15.75
N ASN A 669 -18.69 -10.61 -14.52
CA ASN A 669 -18.31 -9.65 -13.48
C ASN A 669 -16.82 -9.72 -13.09
N ALA A 670 -16.01 -10.54 -13.77
CA ALA A 670 -14.59 -10.64 -13.43
C ALA A 670 -13.79 -9.46 -13.99
N ASP A 671 -12.59 -9.26 -13.43
CA ASP A 671 -11.61 -8.32 -13.98
C ASP A 671 -11.09 -8.85 -15.34
N ALA A 672 -10.57 -7.96 -16.19
CA ALA A 672 -10.19 -8.28 -17.56
C ALA A 672 -9.16 -9.43 -17.64
N ASN A 673 -8.07 -9.39 -16.86
CA ASN A 673 -7.07 -10.46 -16.74
C ASN A 673 -7.60 -11.83 -16.30
N ALA A 674 -8.81 -11.90 -15.76
CA ALA A 674 -9.45 -13.17 -15.42
C ALA A 674 -10.25 -13.75 -16.58
N SER A 675 -10.50 -12.97 -17.64
CA SER A 675 -11.22 -13.37 -18.84
C SER A 675 -10.29 -14.02 -19.87
N LYS A 676 -10.85 -14.92 -20.69
CA LYS A 676 -10.15 -15.42 -21.88
C LYS A 676 -10.23 -14.49 -23.09
N LEU A 677 -11.01 -13.40 -22.96
CA LEU A 677 -11.19 -12.36 -23.98
C LEU A 677 -10.15 -11.25 -23.87
N GLU A 678 -9.26 -11.30 -22.87
CA GLU A 678 -8.20 -10.32 -22.67
C GLU A 678 -7.38 -10.11 -23.96
N SER A 679 -7.28 -8.85 -24.38
CA SER A 679 -6.55 -8.35 -25.55
C SER A 679 -6.76 -9.16 -26.83
N SER A 680 -8.00 -9.60 -27.11
CA SER A 680 -8.29 -10.57 -28.18
C SER A 680 -9.41 -10.16 -29.14
N ILE A 681 -9.88 -8.92 -29.04
CA ILE A 681 -10.96 -8.32 -29.80
C ILE A 681 -10.50 -6.97 -30.32
N HIS A 682 -10.67 -6.72 -31.61
CA HIS A 682 -10.41 -5.42 -32.22
C HIS A 682 -11.70 -4.90 -32.83
N VAL A 683 -12.06 -3.66 -32.54
CA VAL A 683 -13.29 -3.02 -33.01
C VAL A 683 -12.93 -1.97 -34.03
N TYR A 684 -13.68 -1.93 -35.13
CA TYR A 684 -13.53 -0.94 -36.18
C TYR A 684 -14.88 -0.29 -36.48
N VAL A 685 -14.85 1.01 -36.77
CA VAL A 685 -16.01 1.82 -37.15
C VAL A 685 -15.70 2.47 -38.49
N ASN A 686 -16.55 2.25 -39.49
CA ASN A 686 -16.36 2.75 -40.86
C ASN A 686 -14.97 2.43 -41.47
N GLY A 687 -14.37 1.32 -41.04
CA GLY A 687 -13.05 0.86 -41.50
C GLY A 687 -11.87 1.30 -40.61
N GLU A 688 -12.07 2.27 -39.72
CA GLU A 688 -11.04 2.77 -38.80
C GLU A 688 -11.04 2.00 -37.48
N ALA A 689 -9.86 1.71 -36.93
CA ALA A 689 -9.74 0.99 -35.67
C ALA A 689 -10.07 1.90 -34.49
N VAL A 690 -10.87 1.40 -33.55
CA VAL A 690 -11.18 2.10 -32.31
C VAL A 690 -9.99 1.98 -31.37
N VAL A 691 -9.50 3.13 -30.91
CA VAL A 691 -8.43 3.18 -29.91
C VAL A 691 -9.00 2.83 -28.54
N VAL A 692 -8.36 1.87 -27.88
CA VAL A 692 -8.69 1.35 -26.54
C VAL A 692 -7.42 1.46 -25.68
N PRO A 693 -7.12 2.66 -25.13
CA PRO A 693 -5.88 2.90 -24.42
C PRO A 693 -5.67 1.93 -23.26
N THR A 694 -4.41 1.55 -23.02
CA THR A 694 -3.97 0.78 -21.86
C THR A 694 -2.70 1.42 -21.28
N LEU A 695 -2.35 1.12 -20.03
CA LEU A 695 -1.11 1.66 -19.44
C LEU A 695 0.08 1.18 -20.28
N GLY A 696 0.94 2.10 -20.69
CA GLY A 696 2.09 1.84 -21.56
C GLY A 696 1.83 1.95 -23.05
N ASP A 697 0.56 1.90 -23.49
CA ASP A 697 0.19 2.03 -24.90
C ASP A 697 -1.15 2.76 -25.07
N VAL A 698 -1.06 4.07 -25.28
CA VAL A 698 -2.22 4.94 -25.54
C VAL A 698 -2.86 4.67 -26.91
N ASN A 699 -2.14 4.01 -27.84
CA ASN A 699 -2.62 3.72 -29.18
C ASN A 699 -3.13 2.27 -29.34
N ASN A 700 -3.16 1.50 -28.25
CA ASN A 700 -3.66 0.12 -28.26
C ASN A 700 -5.07 0.06 -28.87
N THR A 701 -5.33 -0.97 -29.67
CA THR A 701 -6.67 -1.22 -30.26
C THR A 701 -7.29 -2.54 -29.76
N ALA A 702 -6.55 -3.30 -28.94
CA ALA A 702 -7.02 -4.56 -28.40
C ALA A 702 -7.97 -4.35 -27.22
N TYR A 703 -9.06 -5.10 -27.22
CA TYR A 703 -10.11 -5.13 -26.21
C TYR A 703 -10.42 -6.60 -25.89
N PHE A 704 -10.81 -7.01 -24.71
CA PHE A 704 -10.79 -6.32 -23.42
C PHE A 704 -9.35 -6.12 -22.93
N THR A 705 -8.91 -4.91 -22.58
CA THR A 705 -7.59 -4.72 -21.98
C THR A 705 -7.70 -4.46 -20.48
N ASP A 706 -6.61 -4.57 -19.72
CA ASP A 706 -6.63 -4.53 -18.25
C ASP A 706 -7.26 -3.25 -17.69
N TYR A 707 -6.96 -2.10 -18.32
CA TYR A 707 -7.33 -0.78 -17.80
C TYR A 707 -8.40 -0.06 -18.62
N ASN A 708 -8.91 -0.67 -19.69
CA ASN A 708 -10.05 -0.16 -20.46
C ASN A 708 -10.93 -1.35 -20.88
N ASN A 709 -11.92 -1.62 -20.01
CA ASN A 709 -12.63 -2.89 -19.98
C ASN A 709 -14.12 -2.73 -19.71
N ASN A 710 -14.74 -1.63 -20.14
CA ASN A 710 -16.17 -1.47 -19.94
C ASN A 710 -16.88 -0.93 -21.18
N LEU A 711 -17.35 0.32 -21.18
CA LEU A 711 -18.01 0.89 -22.36
C LEU A 711 -16.97 1.47 -23.32
N LEU A 712 -17.07 1.08 -24.59
CA LEU A 712 -16.35 1.69 -25.69
C LEU A 712 -17.24 2.74 -26.35
N TYR A 713 -16.71 3.94 -26.53
CA TYR A 713 -17.30 4.98 -27.37
C TYR A 713 -16.89 4.75 -28.82
N LEU A 714 -17.87 4.76 -29.74
CA LEU A 714 -17.64 4.45 -31.15
C LEU A 714 -17.79 5.67 -32.08
N GLY A 715 -18.15 6.84 -31.53
CA GLY A 715 -18.40 8.07 -32.30
C GLY A 715 -19.84 8.58 -32.17
N ILE A 716 -20.06 9.80 -32.67
CA ILE A 716 -21.39 10.39 -32.89
C ILE A 716 -21.65 10.43 -34.40
N PHE A 717 -22.84 9.98 -34.79
CA PHE A 717 -23.28 9.89 -36.18
C PHE A 717 -24.71 10.41 -36.33
N GLU A 718 -25.07 10.85 -37.53
CA GLU A 718 -26.39 11.42 -37.84
C GLU A 718 -26.78 11.12 -39.29
N ASP A 719 -28.01 10.64 -39.50
CA ASP A 719 -28.59 10.31 -40.81
C ASP A 719 -27.68 9.46 -41.73
N GLU A 720 -26.99 8.48 -41.14
CA GLU A 720 -26.02 7.63 -41.85
C GLU A 720 -26.03 6.16 -41.40
N ASP A 721 -25.51 5.30 -42.27
CA ASP A 721 -25.29 3.87 -41.96
C ASP A 721 -23.86 3.67 -41.46
N VAL A 722 -23.73 3.26 -40.20
CA VAL A 722 -22.44 3.05 -39.53
C VAL A 722 -22.05 1.57 -39.63
N GLN A 723 -20.89 1.30 -40.23
CA GLN A 723 -20.35 -0.05 -40.32
C GLN A 723 -19.49 -0.35 -39.10
N ILE A 724 -19.87 -1.38 -38.34
CA ILE A 724 -19.09 -1.88 -37.20
C ILE A 724 -18.55 -3.27 -37.55
N LYS A 725 -17.23 -3.41 -37.50
CA LYS A 725 -16.53 -4.68 -37.67
C LYS A 725 -15.83 -5.05 -36.37
N ILE A 726 -16.05 -6.26 -35.90
CA ILE A 726 -15.42 -6.84 -34.71
C ILE A 726 -14.59 -8.03 -35.16
N GLU A 727 -13.29 -7.95 -34.93
CA GLU A 727 -12.35 -9.00 -35.23
C GLU A 727 -11.92 -9.68 -33.94
N TYR A 728 -12.07 -11.00 -33.88
CA TYR A 728 -11.60 -11.81 -32.76
C TYR A 728 -10.31 -12.53 -33.14
N ASP A 729 -9.33 -12.61 -32.27
CA ASP A 729 -8.10 -13.38 -32.56
C ASP A 729 -8.38 -14.86 -32.84
N LYS A 730 -9.44 -15.39 -32.21
CA LYS A 730 -9.85 -16.79 -32.33
C LYS A 730 -11.37 -16.88 -32.44
N PRO A 731 -11.93 -17.67 -33.39
CA PRO A 731 -13.38 -17.82 -33.56
C PRO A 731 -14.12 -18.25 -32.28
N LYS A 732 -13.48 -19.06 -31.42
CA LYS A 732 -14.06 -19.53 -30.15
C LYS A 732 -14.37 -18.41 -29.15
N TYR A 733 -13.76 -17.23 -29.29
CA TYR A 733 -13.98 -16.09 -28.40
C TYR A 733 -15.30 -15.39 -28.69
N MET A 734 -15.76 -15.44 -29.94
CA MET A 734 -17.08 -14.95 -30.33
C MET A 734 -18.20 -15.58 -29.50
N ASN A 735 -18.16 -16.92 -29.33
CA ASN A 735 -19.11 -17.68 -28.50
C ASN A 735 -18.97 -17.43 -26.98
N GLN A 736 -17.87 -16.82 -26.55
CA GLN A 736 -17.62 -16.45 -25.16
C GLN A 736 -17.93 -14.98 -24.88
N SER A 737 -18.26 -14.22 -25.92
CA SER A 737 -18.53 -12.78 -25.84
C SER A 737 -20.03 -12.51 -25.90
N LYS A 738 -20.53 -11.66 -25.01
CA LYS A 738 -21.87 -11.09 -25.08
C LYS A 738 -21.75 -9.60 -25.33
N MET A 739 -22.27 -9.15 -26.45
CA MET A 739 -22.24 -7.75 -26.86
C MET A 739 -23.57 -7.05 -26.57
N THR A 740 -23.49 -5.78 -26.18
CA THR A 740 -24.63 -4.86 -26.06
C THR A 740 -24.24 -3.55 -26.72
N ILE A 741 -25.10 -3.01 -27.60
CA ILE A 741 -24.91 -1.72 -28.27
C ILE A 741 -26.08 -0.81 -27.92
N GLY A 742 -25.78 0.45 -27.59
CA GLY A 742 -26.75 1.48 -27.30
C GLY A 742 -26.47 2.77 -28.08
N LEU A 743 -27.54 3.39 -28.59
CA LEU A 743 -27.52 4.70 -29.24
C LEU A 743 -28.08 5.72 -28.23
N LEU A 744 -27.20 6.57 -27.71
CA LEU A 744 -27.57 7.67 -26.82
C LEU A 744 -27.95 8.87 -27.67
N ASN A 745 -29.20 9.34 -27.54
CA ASN A 745 -29.73 10.44 -28.34
C ASN A 745 -29.11 11.78 -27.91
N MET A 746 -28.40 12.44 -28.84
CA MET A 746 -27.66 13.68 -28.53
C MET A 746 -28.56 14.91 -28.46
N GLU A 747 -29.67 14.96 -29.19
CA GLU A 747 -30.66 16.06 -29.08
C GLU A 747 -31.27 16.13 -27.67
N LYS A 748 -31.55 14.96 -27.08
CA LYS A 748 -32.00 14.85 -25.68
C LYS A 748 -30.90 15.23 -24.70
N MET A 749 -29.64 14.99 -25.06
CA MET A 749 -28.50 15.43 -24.25
C MET A 749 -28.35 16.95 -24.29
N ASP A 750 -28.47 17.59 -25.47
CA ASP A 750 -28.47 19.05 -25.60
C ASP A 750 -29.60 19.66 -24.76
N LYS A 751 -30.83 19.16 -24.96
CA LYS A 751 -32.00 19.61 -24.20
C LYS A 751 -31.83 19.43 -22.69
N LEU A 752 -31.22 18.33 -22.26
CA LEU A 752 -30.93 18.10 -20.85
C LEU A 752 -29.97 19.17 -20.32
N CYS A 753 -28.91 19.51 -21.05
CA CYS A 753 -27.99 20.57 -20.65
C CYS A 753 -28.69 21.94 -20.63
N GLU A 754 -29.52 22.26 -21.62
CA GLU A 754 -30.33 23.48 -21.67
C GLU A 754 -31.29 23.58 -20.47
N ASP A 755 -32.02 22.50 -20.16
CA ASP A 755 -32.98 22.45 -19.04
C ASP A 755 -32.32 22.69 -17.67
N PHE A 756 -31.01 22.46 -17.55
CA PHE A 756 -30.24 22.67 -16.32
C PHE A 756 -29.25 23.83 -16.40
N ALA A 757 -29.14 24.55 -17.53
CA ALA A 757 -28.21 25.66 -17.71
C ALA A 757 -28.48 26.81 -16.71
N ASP A 758 -29.76 27.14 -16.48
CA ASP A 758 -30.17 28.22 -15.57
C ASP A 758 -30.37 27.76 -14.11
N LYS A 759 -30.29 26.45 -13.84
CA LYS A 759 -30.45 25.88 -12.49
C LYS A 759 -29.11 25.97 -11.76
N GLN A 760 -28.78 27.18 -11.32
CA GLN A 760 -27.51 27.44 -10.65
C GLN A 760 -27.44 26.74 -9.29
N THR A 761 -26.32 26.05 -9.11
CA THR A 761 -25.92 25.45 -7.83
C THR A 761 -24.62 26.11 -7.43
N ASP A 762 -24.66 26.90 -6.36
CA ASP A 762 -23.47 27.54 -5.80
C ASP A 762 -22.81 26.55 -4.85
N VAL A 763 -21.55 26.21 -5.13
CA VAL A 763 -20.80 25.19 -4.41
C VAL A 763 -19.51 25.78 -3.87
N SER A 764 -19.30 25.57 -2.58
CA SER A 764 -18.03 25.90 -1.93
C SER A 764 -17.59 24.74 -1.05
N TYR A 765 -16.29 24.62 -0.84
CA TYR A 765 -15.71 23.54 -0.06
C TYR A 765 -14.57 24.03 0.83
N THR A 766 -14.30 23.23 1.85
CA THR A 766 -13.11 23.30 2.70
C THR A 766 -12.48 21.92 2.72
N ASN A 767 -11.39 21.73 3.46
CA ASN A 767 -10.67 20.46 3.55
C ASN A 767 -11.55 19.24 3.95
N ASN A 768 -12.70 19.43 4.58
CA ASN A 768 -13.59 18.35 5.00
C ASN A 768 -15.10 18.68 4.94
N THR A 769 -15.48 19.81 4.35
CA THR A 769 -16.87 20.26 4.29
C THR A 769 -17.21 20.72 2.89
N LEU A 770 -18.39 20.38 2.39
CA LEU A 770 -18.96 20.83 1.13
C LEU A 770 -20.28 21.52 1.42
N THR A 771 -20.44 22.75 0.93
CA THR A 771 -21.67 23.54 1.01
C THR A 771 -22.24 23.67 -0.39
N VAL A 772 -23.48 23.25 -0.56
CA VAL A 772 -24.23 23.31 -1.80
C VAL A 772 -25.48 24.14 -1.56
N LYS A 773 -25.58 25.29 -2.20
CA LYS A 773 -26.82 26.07 -2.25
C LYS A 773 -27.56 25.71 -3.53
N ILE A 774 -28.81 25.32 -3.37
CA ILE A 774 -29.63 24.85 -4.48
C ILE A 774 -31.05 25.37 -4.32
N ASN A 775 -31.67 25.74 -5.44
CA ASN A 775 -33.05 26.21 -5.47
C ASN A 775 -33.98 25.12 -6.01
N SER A 776 -35.11 24.91 -5.33
CA SER A 776 -36.17 23.99 -5.75
C SER A 776 -37.44 24.75 -6.11
N ASP A 777 -38.08 24.37 -7.22
CA ASP A 777 -39.37 24.90 -7.66
C ASP A 777 -40.58 24.27 -6.95
N GLY A 778 -40.35 23.44 -5.92
CA GLY A 778 -41.38 22.72 -5.17
C GLY A 778 -41.92 21.46 -5.87
N THR A 779 -41.82 21.35 -7.19
CA THR A 779 -42.12 20.12 -7.93
C THR A 779 -40.92 19.16 -7.95
N LYS A 780 -39.71 19.70 -7.91
CA LYS A 780 -38.45 18.96 -7.80
C LYS A 780 -37.92 19.04 -6.37
N ASP A 781 -38.55 18.30 -5.46
CA ASP A 781 -38.34 18.36 -4.01
C ASP A 781 -37.17 17.47 -3.50
N TYR A 782 -36.29 17.01 -4.40
CA TYR A 782 -35.18 16.13 -4.04
C TYR A 782 -33.87 16.56 -4.70
N ALA A 783 -32.87 16.97 -3.91
CA ALA A 783 -31.55 17.32 -4.40
C ALA A 783 -30.67 16.07 -4.56
N LEU A 784 -29.99 15.97 -5.70
CA LEU A 784 -28.98 14.95 -5.99
C LEU A 784 -27.60 15.58 -6.04
N ILE A 785 -26.70 15.08 -5.17
CA ILE A 785 -25.33 15.54 -5.06
C ILE A 785 -24.40 14.36 -5.42
N PRO A 786 -23.44 14.52 -6.35
CA PRO A 786 -22.52 13.47 -6.80
C PRO A 786 -21.41 13.25 -5.77
N VAL A 787 -21.82 12.95 -4.54
CA VAL A 787 -20.98 12.55 -3.41
C VAL A 787 -21.49 11.20 -2.96
N ILE A 788 -20.61 10.22 -2.86
CA ILE A 788 -20.99 8.86 -2.46
C ILE A 788 -21.55 8.90 -1.04
N LYS A 789 -22.74 8.32 -0.86
CA LYS A 789 -23.38 8.27 0.45
C LYS A 789 -22.55 7.37 1.36
N SER A 790 -22.09 7.94 2.46
CA SER A 790 -21.28 7.23 3.45
C SER A 790 -21.76 7.56 4.86
N ALA A 791 -21.55 6.63 5.80
CA ALA A 791 -21.76 6.87 7.22
C ALA A 791 -20.75 7.89 7.82
N ASN A 792 -19.74 8.29 7.04
CA ASN A 792 -18.77 9.32 7.41
C ASN A 792 -19.27 10.75 7.13
N TRP A 793 -20.37 10.92 6.39
CA TRP A 793 -20.98 12.23 6.15
C TRP A 793 -22.06 12.56 7.16
N THR A 794 -21.99 13.75 7.74
CA THR A 794 -23.13 14.39 8.41
C THR A 794 -23.68 15.46 7.48
N VAL A 795 -24.96 15.38 7.13
CA VAL A 795 -25.61 16.32 6.20
C VAL A 795 -26.66 17.14 6.93
N THR A 796 -26.60 18.46 6.77
CA THR A 796 -27.60 19.39 7.28
C THR A 796 -28.26 20.15 6.14
N LEU A 797 -29.58 20.38 6.25
CA LEU A 797 -30.35 21.31 5.44
C LEU A 797 -30.71 22.51 6.31
N ASP A 798 -30.26 23.71 5.93
CA ASP A 798 -30.50 24.97 6.64
C ASP A 798 -30.20 24.88 8.14
N GLY A 799 -29.07 24.23 8.46
CA GLY A 799 -28.57 24.04 9.81
C GLY A 799 -29.20 22.87 10.60
N LYS A 800 -30.18 22.15 10.03
CA LYS A 800 -30.80 20.98 10.67
C LYS A 800 -30.31 19.69 10.05
N THR A 801 -29.86 18.73 10.86
CA THR A 801 -29.46 17.40 10.37
C THR A 801 -30.61 16.68 9.68
N VAL A 802 -30.37 16.17 8.48
CA VAL A 802 -31.34 15.46 7.65
C VAL A 802 -30.90 14.04 7.34
N LYS A 803 -31.87 13.18 7.00
CA LYS A 803 -31.58 11.84 6.49
C LYS A 803 -31.23 11.92 5.01
N THR A 804 -30.28 11.09 4.60
CA THR A 804 -29.85 11.00 3.21
C THR A 804 -30.10 9.62 2.63
N LYS A 805 -30.23 9.55 1.30
CA LYS A 805 -30.42 8.30 0.57
C LYS A 805 -29.31 8.08 -0.44
N GLU A 806 -28.95 6.82 -0.65
CA GLU A 806 -28.05 6.45 -1.74
C GLU A 806 -28.89 6.42 -3.00
N ILE A 807 -28.46 7.16 -4.01
CA ILE A 807 -29.18 7.30 -5.25
C ILE A 807 -28.23 6.89 -6.37
N ALA A 808 -28.61 5.86 -7.12
CA ALA A 808 -27.83 5.35 -8.25
C ALA A 808 -26.33 5.11 -7.90
N GLY A 809 -26.05 4.65 -6.68
CA GLY A 809 -24.72 4.33 -6.17
C GLY A 809 -23.80 5.53 -5.90
N LEU A 810 -23.63 6.43 -6.87
CA LEU A 810 -22.64 7.52 -6.82
C LEU A 810 -23.19 8.85 -6.29
N PHE A 811 -24.48 8.92 -5.97
CA PHE A 811 -25.12 10.15 -5.51
C PHE A 811 -25.68 10.02 -4.10
N THR A 812 -25.60 11.12 -3.35
CA THR A 812 -26.35 11.34 -2.12
C THR A 812 -27.58 12.18 -2.44
N GLY A 813 -28.75 11.61 -2.14
CA GLY A 813 -30.03 12.30 -2.25
C GLY A 813 -30.49 12.91 -0.93
N VAL A 814 -31.03 14.12 -1.00
CA VAL A 814 -31.56 14.87 0.15
C VAL A 814 -32.92 15.48 -0.22
N GLN A 815 -33.92 15.30 0.63
CA GLN A 815 -35.20 15.98 0.44
C GLN A 815 -35.05 17.46 0.78
N VAL A 816 -35.50 18.32 -0.12
CA VAL A 816 -35.42 19.79 -0.03
C VAL A 816 -36.82 20.39 -0.07
N HIS A 817 -36.97 21.65 0.35
CA HIS A 817 -38.24 22.38 0.25
C HIS A 817 -38.22 23.38 -0.90
N GLU A 818 -39.38 23.90 -1.28
CA GLU A 818 -39.49 24.99 -2.25
C GLU A 818 -38.63 26.20 -1.82
N GLY A 819 -37.97 26.84 -2.79
CA GLY A 819 -37.07 27.97 -2.58
C GLY A 819 -35.61 27.58 -2.39
N GLU A 820 -34.84 28.49 -1.79
CA GLU A 820 -33.40 28.31 -1.53
C GLU A 820 -33.16 27.33 -0.39
N ASN A 821 -32.26 26.38 -0.62
CA ASN A 821 -31.86 25.36 0.34
C ASN A 821 -30.34 25.37 0.47
N THR A 822 -29.83 25.39 1.70
CA THR A 822 -28.39 25.26 1.97
C THR A 822 -28.09 23.87 2.54
N LEU A 823 -27.47 23.02 1.70
CA LEU A 823 -26.98 21.71 2.10
C LEU A 823 -25.52 21.80 2.54
N VAL A 824 -25.21 21.29 3.72
CA VAL A 824 -23.82 21.21 4.22
C VAL A 824 -23.47 19.77 4.54
N PHE A 825 -22.49 19.24 3.82
CA PHE A 825 -21.90 17.93 4.02
C PHE A 825 -20.62 18.09 4.83
N THR A 826 -20.57 17.54 6.05
CA THR A 826 -19.38 17.55 6.90
C THR A 826 -18.82 16.15 7.04
N PHE A 827 -17.56 15.95 6.64
CA PHE A 827 -16.88 14.66 6.76
C PHE A 827 -16.32 14.46 8.17
N VAL A 828 -16.72 13.37 8.81
CA VAL A 828 -16.18 12.91 10.08
C VAL A 828 -15.98 11.39 10.01
N PRO A 829 -14.73 10.89 10.05
CA PRO A 829 -14.48 9.45 10.03
C PRO A 829 -15.22 8.73 11.15
N LYS A 830 -15.88 7.64 10.79
CA LYS A 830 -16.55 6.76 11.74
C LYS A 830 -15.57 6.33 12.82
N GLY A 831 -15.98 6.54 14.07
CA GLY A 831 -15.17 6.15 15.23
C GLY A 831 -14.08 7.16 15.63
N ARG A 832 -13.88 8.28 14.92
CA ARG A 832 -12.92 9.34 15.30
C ARG A 832 -13.16 9.84 16.73
N ASN A 833 -14.39 10.21 17.04
CA ASN A 833 -14.74 10.73 18.37
C ASN A 833 -14.62 9.66 19.46
N ALA A 834 -15.00 8.41 19.16
CA ALA A 834 -14.85 7.29 20.09
C ALA A 834 -13.36 6.98 20.35
N GLY A 835 -12.54 6.95 19.31
CA GLY A 835 -11.08 6.76 19.42
C GLY A 835 -10.41 7.88 20.20
N LEU A 836 -10.81 9.13 19.99
CA LEU A 836 -10.33 10.27 20.75
C LEU A 836 -10.72 10.16 22.23
N LEU A 837 -11.97 9.80 22.53
CA LEU A 837 -12.43 9.58 23.91
C LEU A 837 -11.63 8.47 24.60
N ILE A 838 -11.44 7.32 23.95
CA ILE A 838 -10.62 6.21 24.48
C ILE A 838 -9.19 6.69 24.75
N THR A 839 -8.62 7.46 23.83
CA THR A 839 -7.28 8.03 23.98
C THR A 839 -7.18 8.96 25.18
N LEU A 840 -8.13 9.89 25.33
CA LEU A 840 -8.17 10.85 26.44
C LEU A 840 -8.39 10.16 27.79
N VAL A 841 -9.29 9.19 27.86
CA VAL A 841 -9.52 8.39 29.07
C VAL A 841 -8.27 7.58 29.42
N THR A 842 -7.64 6.93 28.44
CA THR A 842 -6.40 6.17 28.65
C THR A 842 -5.26 7.08 29.13
N LEU A 843 -5.14 8.28 28.54
CA LEU A 843 -4.17 9.29 28.94
C LEU A 843 -4.41 9.74 30.39
N LEU A 844 -5.66 10.07 30.73
CA LEU A 844 -6.04 10.47 32.09
C LEU A 844 -5.71 9.38 33.11
N ILE A 845 -6.10 8.12 32.85
CA ILE A 845 -5.79 6.98 33.71
C ILE A 845 -4.27 6.82 33.86
N THR A 846 -3.52 6.90 32.75
CA THR A 846 -2.07 6.76 32.75
C THR A 846 -1.39 7.85 33.58
N VAL A 847 -1.81 9.12 33.41
CA VAL A 847 -1.30 10.26 34.18
C VAL A 847 -1.65 10.12 35.66
N LEU A 848 -2.89 9.77 36.00
CA LEU A 848 -3.32 9.51 37.38
C LEU A 848 -2.48 8.41 38.02
N CYS A 849 -2.27 7.29 37.32
CA CYS A 849 -1.42 6.21 37.80
C CYS A 849 0.02 6.67 38.02
N LEU A 850 0.57 7.54 37.17
CA LEU A 850 1.92 8.09 37.36
C LEU A 850 2.01 9.00 38.58
N VAL A 851 1.06 9.92 38.75
CA VAL A 851 1.02 10.85 39.88
C VAL A 851 0.84 10.10 41.20
N ILE A 852 -0.09 9.13 41.24
CA ILE A 852 -0.28 8.28 42.42
C ILE A 852 1.00 7.51 42.69
N ASN A 853 1.57 6.83 41.69
CA ASN A 853 2.79 6.03 41.88
C ASN A 853 4.02 6.85 42.29
N TYR A 854 4.06 8.15 41.95
CA TYR A 854 5.09 9.08 42.43
C TYR A 854 4.92 9.39 43.94
N LYS A 855 3.68 9.50 44.43
CA LYS A 855 3.38 9.77 45.85
C LYS A 855 3.30 8.51 46.72
N ARG A 856 2.81 7.39 46.18
CA ARG A 856 2.61 6.11 46.86
C ARG A 856 2.61 4.97 45.84
N THR A 857 3.39 3.92 46.10
CA THR A 857 3.44 2.73 45.22
C THR A 857 2.04 2.11 45.04
N ILE A 858 1.65 1.93 43.78
CA ILE A 858 0.37 1.27 43.44
C ILE A 858 0.51 -0.24 43.67
N ASN A 859 -0.25 -0.77 44.64
CA ASN A 859 -0.32 -2.19 44.92
C ASN A 859 -1.46 -2.83 44.14
N VAL A 860 -1.11 -3.52 43.06
CA VAL A 860 -2.08 -4.30 42.25
C VAL A 860 -2.44 -5.60 43.01
N PRO A 861 -3.74 -5.95 43.14
CA PRO A 861 -4.16 -7.17 43.80
C PRO A 861 -3.50 -8.42 43.24
N VAL A 862 -3.07 -9.32 44.11
CA VAL A 862 -2.33 -10.53 43.72
C VAL A 862 -3.15 -11.43 42.80
N TRP A 863 -4.46 -11.54 43.04
CA TRP A 863 -5.37 -12.33 42.20
C TRP A 863 -5.39 -11.83 40.75
N ALA A 864 -5.38 -10.51 40.52
CA ALA A 864 -5.40 -9.93 39.17
C ALA A 864 -4.12 -10.27 38.39
N LYS A 865 -2.97 -10.28 39.07
CA LYS A 865 -1.70 -10.72 38.47
C LYS A 865 -1.70 -12.20 38.12
N TYR A 866 -2.32 -13.05 38.96
CA TYR A 866 -2.49 -14.46 38.64
C TYR A 866 -3.43 -14.67 37.45
N CYS A 867 -4.56 -13.95 37.37
CA CYS A 867 -5.42 -13.96 36.19
C CYS A 867 -4.65 -13.59 34.93
N ALA A 868 -3.87 -12.51 34.96
CA ALA A 868 -3.02 -12.11 33.84
C ALA A 868 -2.02 -13.21 33.45
N GLN A 869 -1.39 -13.87 34.42
CA GLN A 869 -0.50 -15.01 34.17
C GLN A 869 -1.21 -16.17 33.45
N TYR A 870 -2.36 -16.61 33.96
CA TYR A 870 -3.08 -17.76 33.39
C TYR A 870 -3.57 -17.48 31.97
N ILE A 871 -4.13 -16.28 31.75
CA ILE A 871 -4.55 -15.83 30.41
C ILE A 871 -3.35 -15.81 29.47
N TYR A 872 -2.24 -15.20 29.89
CA TYR A 872 -1.05 -15.09 29.06
C TYR A 872 -0.48 -16.45 28.68
N ILE A 873 -0.29 -17.36 29.64
CA ILE A 873 0.28 -18.69 29.38
C ILE A 873 -0.67 -19.54 28.53
N GLY A 874 -1.98 -19.45 28.76
CA GLY A 874 -2.99 -20.14 27.95
C GLY A 874 -2.96 -19.67 26.49
N LEU A 875 -3.01 -18.34 26.27
CA LEU A 875 -2.88 -17.76 24.93
C LEU A 875 -1.55 -18.10 24.29
N PHE A 876 -0.45 -18.11 25.06
CA PHE A 876 0.88 -18.42 24.53
C PHE A 876 0.95 -19.85 24.02
N ALA A 877 0.42 -20.82 24.78
CA ALA A 877 0.34 -22.21 24.34
C ALA A 877 -0.51 -22.37 23.08
N ILE A 878 -1.67 -21.71 23.01
CA ILE A 878 -2.56 -21.73 21.84
C ILE A 878 -1.86 -21.16 20.61
N VAL A 879 -1.25 -19.98 20.73
CA VAL A 879 -0.56 -19.31 19.61
C VAL A 879 0.64 -20.12 19.14
N VAL A 880 1.44 -20.69 20.04
CA VAL A 880 2.57 -21.56 19.65
C VAL A 880 2.09 -22.81 18.92
N ALA A 881 1.03 -23.44 19.42
CA ALA A 881 0.45 -24.62 18.77
C ALA A 881 -0.10 -24.29 17.38
N ALA A 882 -0.88 -23.21 17.27
CA ALA A 882 -1.52 -22.79 16.02
C ALA A 882 -0.52 -22.28 14.98
N MET A 883 0.44 -21.44 15.38
CA MET A 883 1.37 -20.81 14.43
C MET A 883 2.56 -21.68 14.04
N PHE A 884 2.96 -22.66 14.88
CA PHE A 884 4.18 -23.43 14.63
C PHE A 884 3.95 -24.94 14.67
N VAL A 885 3.29 -25.49 15.70
CA VAL A 885 3.17 -26.96 15.81
C VAL A 885 2.30 -27.55 14.70
N VAL A 886 1.11 -27.00 14.47
CA VAL A 886 0.19 -27.50 13.43
C VAL A 886 0.75 -27.28 12.01
N PRO A 887 1.28 -26.09 11.66
CA PRO A 887 1.92 -25.87 10.38
C PRO A 887 3.09 -26.80 10.06
N VAL A 888 3.87 -27.26 11.06
CA VAL A 888 4.97 -28.23 10.79
C VAL A 888 4.39 -29.52 10.19
N ILE A 889 3.24 -29.96 10.70
CA ILE A 889 2.57 -31.18 10.25
C ILE A 889 2.03 -30.99 8.82
N SER A 890 1.50 -29.81 8.48
CA SER A 890 0.96 -29.54 7.14
C SER A 890 2.02 -29.24 6.08
N THR A 891 3.20 -28.75 6.48
CA THR A 891 4.27 -28.36 5.56
C THR A 891 4.94 -29.56 4.87
N ILE A 892 5.05 -30.71 5.56
CA ILE A 892 5.70 -31.92 5.01
C ILE A 892 4.93 -32.46 3.78
N PRO A 893 3.61 -32.69 3.83
CA PRO A 893 2.83 -33.07 2.65
C PRO A 893 2.89 -32.04 1.51
N ALA A 894 2.86 -30.75 1.82
CA ALA A 894 2.96 -29.68 0.82
C ALA A 894 4.30 -29.72 0.07
N ALA A 895 5.42 -29.89 0.80
CA ALA A 895 6.75 -30.02 0.22
C ALA A 895 6.85 -31.27 -0.69
N ILE A 896 6.31 -32.42 -0.25
CA ILE A 896 6.28 -33.65 -1.07
C ILE A 896 5.46 -33.42 -2.34
N TYR A 897 4.29 -32.82 -2.23
CA TYR A 897 3.44 -32.49 -3.38
C TYR A 897 4.16 -31.59 -4.39
N HIS A 898 4.89 -30.57 -3.91
CA HIS A 898 5.67 -29.68 -4.77
C HIS A 898 6.81 -30.39 -5.50
N ILE A 899 7.56 -31.24 -4.80
CA ILE A 899 8.64 -32.03 -5.41
C ILE A 899 8.06 -32.93 -6.51
N ILE A 900 6.95 -33.63 -6.25
CA ILE A 900 6.28 -34.47 -7.24
C ILE A 900 5.83 -33.64 -8.45
N ARG A 901 5.24 -32.46 -8.24
CA ARG A 901 4.79 -31.58 -9.33
C ARG A 901 5.95 -31.06 -10.19
N ILE A 902 7.10 -30.77 -9.59
CA ILE A 902 8.31 -30.36 -10.31
C ILE A 902 8.87 -31.53 -11.13
N LEU A 903 8.89 -32.74 -10.57
CA LEU A 903 9.39 -33.94 -11.28
C LEU A 903 8.47 -34.41 -12.42
N LEU A 904 7.18 -34.04 -12.39
CA LEU A 904 6.20 -34.36 -13.42
C LEU A 904 6.09 -33.30 -14.54
N LYS A 905 6.79 -32.17 -14.40
CA LYS A 905 6.94 -31.14 -15.45
C LYS A 905 8.30 -31.28 -16.09
#